data_AF-F1TFA1-F1
#
_entry.id   AF-F1TFA1-F1
#
_cell.length_a   1.000
_cell.length_b   1.000
_cell.length_c   1.000
_cell.angle_alpha   90.00
_cell.angle_beta   90.00
_cell.angle_gamma   90.00
#
_symmetry.space_group_name_H-M   'P 1'
#
loop_
_entity.id
_entity.type
_entity.pdbx_description
1 polymer ?
#
loop_
_entity_poly.entity_id
_entity_poly.type
_entity_poly.pdbx_seq_one_letter_code
_entity_poly.pdbx_strand_id
1 'polypeptide(L)'
;MANIWSNDNIITIAKASRALGIKADILQYHIDNGDIEVHDDAILKSVCDKIAEQKDTYVGIKAFLKQHDSDRFESRYAKNRNKYIDFLEENDYFGVSIHEPAEILFEIPEREEFYISREDALFLDYKSERFFQEFGFTEEEKTRWIINHSKGHPVALEYMKKYLTYIEDEENIYTPSLTAFVRTIFDMSDIKQLTDEDVISAIEEADTVRTKELLVEFIKFVAKYENVKYHNIDLKKRESDAEPAYPYEDFVRLSKILFNSDYDKEHNLTLKALENSNYAEMWMFLSCHYVCGWRSSDICDRWVYPNFMSNDNPFKINIDTLKEDILNGNIPNETYDSVALYTIRKIEMAYNVPQKTGLGKLRSEIVPELRAFFGKLVLIAEYHHITSEEGYMNAHRASRYRSWIICRDFFGDDIFNITGKHSVSSRRLNKSYLQGIEQSARNNGNTTLVAHVIASFARNHANVDTTAIYLKDHGLTGESAEVVLYMMMQRGVFSVSLYNALIAAFPDAFEKLSAKEQTLIMEKIPLSAYELETLGTSLVASNRMTEILSHGKSEEPTEILKAMFALAQGKGKAKDVGIYCKKKALGFCCENPIYESCLANLCPYHVFTSDGIPSLVKVIKDYMEKELITGNRKYGIALRTQIIPAFQEIINAIIKEMSEEDIAGTRKLIREALNG
;
A
#
# COMPACT_ATOMS: atom_id res chain seq x y z
N MET A 1 36.65 -1.88 -67.41
CA MET A 1 35.57 -2.49 -66.61
C MET A 1 34.81 -3.41 -67.55
N ALA A 2 34.81 -4.72 -67.31
CA ALA A 2 34.06 -5.66 -68.13
C ALA A 2 32.56 -5.35 -68.00
N ASN A 3 31.81 -5.42 -69.12
CA ASN A 3 30.37 -5.23 -69.08
C ASN A 3 29.76 -6.41 -68.29
N ILE A 4 29.29 -6.13 -67.07
CA ILE A 4 28.69 -7.14 -66.18
C ILE A 4 27.41 -7.74 -66.78
N TRP A 5 26.75 -7.01 -67.69
CA TRP A 5 25.56 -7.41 -68.45
C TRP A 5 25.89 -8.08 -69.79
N SER A 6 26.85 -9.01 -69.79
CA SER A 6 27.13 -9.85 -70.97
C SER A 6 26.15 -11.04 -71.04
N ASN A 7 25.88 -11.55 -72.24
CA ASN A 7 24.97 -12.69 -72.45
C ASN A 7 25.31 -13.93 -71.60
N ASP A 8 26.58 -14.12 -71.23
CA ASP A 8 27.02 -15.24 -70.41
C ASP A 8 26.70 -15.06 -68.91
N ASN A 9 26.43 -13.84 -68.47
CA ASN A 9 26.22 -13.47 -67.06
C ASN A 9 24.77 -13.13 -66.70
N ILE A 10 23.85 -13.14 -67.67
CA ILE A 10 22.44 -12.78 -67.48
C ILE A 10 21.52 -13.98 -67.67
N ILE A 11 20.35 -13.94 -67.05
CA ILE A 11 19.31 -14.95 -67.17
C ILE A 11 17.93 -14.27 -67.18
N THR A 12 17.07 -14.66 -68.14
CA THR A 12 15.70 -14.12 -68.22
C THR A 12 14.92 -14.44 -66.95
N ILE A 13 14.07 -13.54 -66.47
CA ILE A 13 13.29 -13.70 -65.23
C ILE A 13 12.52 -15.04 -65.21
N ALA A 14 11.90 -15.42 -66.34
CA ALA A 14 11.15 -16.68 -66.47
C ALA A 14 12.02 -17.95 -66.38
N LYS A 15 13.31 -17.86 -66.69
CA LYS A 15 14.27 -18.97 -66.50
C LYS A 15 14.83 -18.97 -65.08
N ALA A 16 15.09 -17.79 -64.50
CA ALA A 16 15.54 -17.63 -63.12
C ALA A 16 14.51 -18.18 -62.12
N SER A 17 13.24 -17.79 -62.25
CA SER A 17 12.14 -18.31 -61.43
C SER A 17 12.06 -19.84 -61.46
N ARG A 18 12.19 -20.45 -62.65
CA ARG A 18 12.20 -21.91 -62.81
C ARG A 18 13.43 -22.57 -62.19
N ALA A 19 14.62 -21.99 -62.36
CA ALA A 19 15.87 -22.53 -61.82
C ALA A 19 15.90 -22.49 -60.29
N LEU A 20 15.38 -21.39 -59.70
CA LEU A 20 15.35 -21.17 -58.25
C LEU A 20 14.15 -21.85 -57.56
N GLY A 21 13.15 -22.28 -58.34
CA GLY A 21 11.91 -22.85 -57.82
C GLY A 21 11.09 -21.84 -57.01
N ILE A 22 11.19 -20.55 -57.32
CA ILE A 22 10.40 -19.46 -56.71
C ILE A 22 9.44 -18.91 -57.76
N LYS A 23 8.29 -18.39 -57.32
CA LYS A 23 7.31 -17.82 -58.23
C LYS A 23 7.84 -16.52 -58.86
N ALA A 24 7.45 -16.25 -60.10
CA ALA A 24 7.93 -15.08 -60.85
C ALA A 24 7.46 -13.74 -60.24
N ASP A 25 6.33 -13.73 -59.53
CA ASP A 25 5.81 -12.56 -58.79
C ASP A 25 6.76 -12.11 -57.66
N ILE A 26 7.49 -13.05 -57.03
CA ILE A 26 8.48 -12.75 -55.99
C ILE A 26 9.67 -11.99 -56.60
N LEU A 27 10.21 -12.48 -57.72
CA LEU A 27 11.30 -11.79 -58.43
C LEU A 27 10.83 -10.41 -58.91
N GLN A 28 9.60 -10.31 -59.43
CA GLN A 28 9.04 -9.03 -59.88
C GLN A 28 8.91 -8.04 -58.72
N TYR A 29 8.46 -8.49 -57.55
CA TYR A 29 8.35 -7.65 -56.36
C TYR A 29 9.70 -7.01 -55.96
N HIS A 30 10.77 -7.79 -55.92
CA HIS A 30 12.11 -7.27 -55.57
C HIS A 30 12.70 -6.37 -56.67
N ILE A 31 12.35 -6.62 -57.94
CA ILE A 31 12.71 -5.71 -59.04
C ILE A 31 11.98 -4.37 -58.87
N ASP A 32 10.68 -4.42 -58.60
CA ASP A 32 9.83 -3.22 -58.46
C ASP A 32 10.26 -2.35 -57.25
N ASN A 33 10.77 -2.98 -56.19
CA ASN A 33 11.29 -2.29 -55.00
C ASN A 33 12.77 -1.86 -55.13
N GLY A 34 13.45 -2.21 -56.22
CA GLY A 34 14.84 -1.82 -56.49
C GLY A 34 15.89 -2.70 -55.82
N ASP A 35 15.52 -3.83 -55.23
CA ASP A 35 16.44 -4.79 -54.61
C ASP A 35 17.20 -5.63 -55.66
N ILE A 36 16.62 -5.78 -56.85
CA ILE A 36 17.19 -6.52 -57.99
C ILE A 36 17.21 -5.63 -59.23
N GLU A 37 18.41 -5.43 -59.79
CA GLU A 37 18.55 -4.75 -61.08
C GLU A 37 18.09 -5.65 -62.24
N VAL A 38 17.42 -5.06 -63.23
CA VAL A 38 16.94 -5.74 -64.44
C VAL A 38 17.39 -4.99 -65.70
N HIS A 39 17.80 -5.72 -66.73
CA HIS A 39 18.12 -5.17 -68.06
C HIS A 39 17.55 -6.11 -69.14
N ASP A 40 16.75 -5.57 -70.06
CA ASP A 40 16.10 -6.32 -71.16
C ASP A 40 15.44 -7.64 -70.72
N ASP A 41 14.62 -7.60 -69.66
CA ASP A 41 13.90 -8.76 -69.09
C ASP A 41 14.82 -9.88 -68.55
N ALA A 42 16.07 -9.53 -68.22
CA ALA A 42 17.05 -10.41 -67.62
C ALA A 42 17.67 -9.82 -66.34
N ILE A 43 18.06 -10.70 -65.43
CA ILE A 43 18.78 -10.38 -64.20
C ILE A 43 20.17 -11.03 -64.22
N LEU A 44 21.09 -10.56 -63.39
CA LEU A 44 22.42 -11.16 -63.27
C LEU A 44 22.33 -12.56 -62.65
N LYS A 45 23.12 -13.51 -63.17
CA LYS A 45 23.24 -14.86 -62.60
C LYS A 45 23.74 -14.85 -61.15
N SER A 46 24.60 -13.91 -60.79
CA SER A 46 25.08 -13.73 -59.41
C SER A 46 23.95 -13.42 -58.42
N VAL A 47 22.86 -12.77 -58.87
CA VAL A 47 21.65 -12.59 -58.05
C VAL A 47 20.94 -13.91 -57.84
N CYS A 48 20.87 -14.76 -58.86
CA CYS A 48 20.31 -16.11 -58.72
C CYS A 48 21.16 -16.95 -57.76
N ASP A 49 22.50 -16.87 -57.86
CA ASP A 49 23.40 -17.59 -56.95
C ASP A 49 23.19 -17.13 -55.50
N LYS A 50 23.05 -15.81 -55.26
CA LYS A 50 22.72 -15.25 -53.95
C LYS A 50 21.36 -15.73 -53.43
N ILE A 51 20.32 -15.73 -54.28
CA ILE A 51 18.98 -16.20 -53.89
C ILE A 51 19.00 -17.70 -53.54
N ALA A 52 19.72 -18.51 -54.32
CA ALA A 52 19.89 -19.93 -54.05
C ALA A 52 20.61 -20.17 -52.72
N GLU A 53 21.71 -19.46 -52.47
CA GLU A 53 22.45 -19.51 -51.21
C GLU A 53 21.58 -19.11 -50.02
N GLN A 54 20.80 -18.02 -50.13
CA GLN A 54 19.86 -17.60 -49.08
C GLN A 54 18.80 -18.67 -48.79
N LYS A 55 18.26 -19.34 -49.81
CA LYS A 55 17.23 -20.38 -49.64
C LYS A 55 17.78 -21.64 -48.96
N ASP A 56 19.03 -21.97 -49.25
CA ASP A 56 19.72 -23.09 -48.61
C ASP A 56 20.15 -22.74 -47.18
N THR A 57 20.44 -21.48 -46.90
CA THR A 57 20.94 -21.02 -45.60
C THR A 57 19.83 -20.70 -44.60
N TYR A 58 18.73 -20.08 -45.04
CA TYR A 58 17.72 -19.50 -44.16
C TYR A 58 16.38 -20.24 -44.19
N VAL A 59 15.66 -20.16 -43.07
CA VAL A 59 14.28 -20.62 -42.93
C VAL A 59 13.47 -19.56 -42.21
N GLY A 60 12.28 -19.27 -42.71
CA GLY A 60 11.33 -18.36 -42.08
C GLY A 60 10.74 -18.95 -40.81
N ILE A 61 10.44 -18.11 -39.82
CA ILE A 61 9.93 -18.55 -38.52
C ILE A 61 8.59 -19.30 -38.62
N LYS A 62 7.68 -18.94 -39.53
CA LYS A 62 6.44 -19.68 -39.75
C LYS A 62 6.71 -21.05 -40.34
N ALA A 63 7.63 -21.15 -41.29
CA ALA A 63 8.03 -22.42 -41.88
C ALA A 63 8.71 -23.36 -40.87
N PHE A 64 9.51 -22.81 -39.95
CA PHE A 64 10.04 -23.52 -38.80
C PHE A 64 8.92 -24.02 -37.87
N LEU A 65 8.05 -23.10 -37.41
CA LEU A 65 6.96 -23.41 -36.47
C LEU A 65 5.95 -24.43 -37.00
N LYS A 66 5.73 -24.46 -38.31
CA LYS A 66 4.81 -25.42 -38.95
C LYS A 66 5.22 -26.88 -38.72
N GLN A 67 6.50 -27.14 -38.46
CA GLN A 67 7.00 -28.50 -38.16
C GLN A 67 6.57 -28.96 -36.76
N HIS A 68 6.13 -28.04 -35.91
CA HIS A 68 5.66 -28.28 -34.54
C HIS A 68 4.13 -28.24 -34.39
N ASP A 69 3.39 -28.20 -35.51
CA ASP A 69 1.92 -28.27 -35.47
C ASP A 69 1.47 -29.57 -34.78
N SER A 70 0.64 -29.42 -33.75
CA SER A 70 0.08 -30.48 -32.93
C SER A 70 -1.40 -30.23 -32.63
N ASP A 71 -2.02 -31.09 -31.82
CA ASP A 71 -3.39 -30.90 -31.32
C ASP A 71 -3.55 -29.66 -30.43
N ARG A 72 -2.43 -29.13 -29.88
CA ARG A 72 -2.43 -28.00 -28.94
C ARG A 72 -1.76 -26.75 -29.49
N PHE A 73 -0.72 -26.91 -30.30
CA PHE A 73 0.00 -25.82 -30.93
C PHE A 73 -0.28 -25.81 -32.42
N GLU A 74 -0.89 -24.74 -32.92
CA GLU A 74 -1.12 -24.57 -34.36
C GLU A 74 -0.51 -23.25 -34.82
N SER A 75 0.54 -23.33 -35.63
CA SER A 75 1.33 -22.20 -36.17
C SER A 75 0.51 -21.28 -37.07
N ARG A 76 -0.60 -21.75 -37.65
CA ARG A 76 -1.53 -20.92 -38.44
C ARG A 76 -2.13 -19.78 -37.64
N TYR A 77 -2.30 -19.92 -36.32
CA TYR A 77 -2.84 -18.86 -35.47
C TYR A 77 -1.75 -17.89 -35.03
N ALA A 78 -1.91 -16.61 -35.37
CA ALA A 78 -0.96 -15.56 -35.00
C ALA A 78 -0.69 -15.49 -33.49
N LYS A 79 -1.72 -15.68 -32.65
CA LYS A 79 -1.57 -15.72 -31.19
C LYS A 79 -0.58 -16.79 -30.70
N ASN A 80 -0.54 -17.96 -31.35
CA ASN A 80 0.36 -19.05 -30.96
C ASN A 80 1.79 -18.77 -31.38
N ARG A 81 1.98 -18.20 -32.59
CA ARG A 81 3.30 -17.76 -33.05
C ARG A 81 3.85 -16.66 -32.14
N ASN A 82 3.04 -15.66 -31.82
CA ASN A 82 3.48 -14.58 -30.93
C ASN A 82 3.91 -15.11 -29.57
N LYS A 83 3.20 -16.07 -28.97
CA LYS A 83 3.65 -16.71 -27.71
C LYS A 83 5.01 -17.41 -27.82
N TYR A 84 5.33 -17.97 -28.98
CA TYR A 84 6.65 -18.56 -29.20
C TYR A 84 7.72 -17.49 -29.38
N ILE A 85 7.39 -16.40 -30.08
CA ILE A 85 8.28 -15.24 -30.21
C ILE A 85 8.54 -14.63 -28.83
N ASP A 86 7.52 -14.44 -27.99
CA ASP A 86 7.65 -13.98 -26.61
C ASP A 86 8.62 -14.91 -25.83
N PHE A 87 8.48 -16.23 -25.99
CA PHE A 87 9.39 -17.21 -25.38
C PHE A 87 10.84 -17.06 -25.87
N LEU A 88 11.06 -16.81 -27.16
CA LEU A 88 12.39 -16.54 -27.69
C LEU A 88 12.96 -15.24 -27.14
N GLU A 89 12.17 -14.16 -27.10
CA GLU A 89 12.58 -12.87 -26.55
C GLU A 89 12.94 -12.95 -25.06
N GLU A 90 12.15 -13.67 -24.25
CA GLU A 90 12.43 -13.92 -22.84
C GLU A 90 13.76 -14.66 -22.61
N ASN A 91 14.23 -15.42 -23.62
CA ASN A 91 15.47 -16.18 -23.58
C ASN A 91 16.59 -15.57 -24.44
N ASP A 92 16.46 -14.30 -24.84
CA ASP A 92 17.42 -13.60 -25.69
C ASP A 92 17.76 -14.38 -26.98
N TYR A 93 16.73 -15.00 -27.57
CA TYR A 93 16.80 -15.89 -28.73
C TYR A 93 17.81 -17.03 -28.58
N PHE A 94 18.22 -17.36 -27.34
CA PHE A 94 19.31 -18.27 -27.04
C PHE A 94 20.64 -17.92 -27.73
N GLY A 95 20.83 -16.63 -28.08
CA GLY A 95 22.00 -16.13 -28.80
C GLY A 95 21.99 -16.37 -30.32
N VAL A 96 20.86 -16.82 -30.88
CA VAL A 96 20.69 -17.02 -32.34
C VAL A 96 20.59 -15.68 -33.07
N SER A 97 21.18 -15.61 -34.26
CA SER A 97 21.05 -14.43 -35.13
C SER A 97 19.73 -14.45 -35.90
N ILE A 98 18.97 -13.37 -35.78
CA ILE A 98 17.76 -13.14 -36.57
C ILE A 98 18.07 -12.25 -37.78
N HIS A 99 17.39 -12.54 -38.89
CA HIS A 99 17.50 -11.80 -40.14
C HIS A 99 16.18 -11.15 -40.50
N GLU A 100 16.24 -9.87 -40.85
CA GLU A 100 15.08 -9.09 -41.21
C GLU A 100 14.48 -9.58 -42.54
N PRO A 101 13.15 -9.67 -42.68
CA PRO A 101 12.52 -10.12 -43.92
C PRO A 101 12.90 -9.32 -45.16
N ALA A 102 13.29 -8.04 -44.99
CA ALA A 102 13.75 -7.18 -46.09
C ALA A 102 15.10 -7.61 -46.71
N GLU A 103 15.90 -8.42 -45.99
CA GLU A 103 17.19 -8.90 -46.48
C GLU A 103 17.07 -10.15 -47.39
N ILE A 104 15.87 -10.74 -47.44
CA ILE A 104 15.59 -12.00 -48.13
C ILE A 104 14.99 -11.74 -49.52
N LEU A 105 15.58 -12.38 -50.53
CA LEU A 105 15.21 -12.19 -51.94
C LEU A 105 14.42 -13.36 -52.55
N PHE A 106 14.24 -14.46 -51.80
CA PHE A 106 13.51 -15.64 -52.27
C PHE A 106 12.01 -15.64 -51.88
N GLU A 107 11.55 -14.64 -51.12
CA GLU A 107 10.17 -14.52 -50.64
C GLU A 107 9.78 -13.06 -50.38
N ILE A 108 8.47 -12.75 -50.40
CA ILE A 108 7.97 -11.40 -50.13
C ILE A 108 8.09 -11.10 -48.62
N PRO A 109 8.72 -9.98 -48.19
CA PRO A 109 9.03 -9.68 -46.80
C PRO A 109 7.83 -9.75 -45.83
N GLU A 110 6.63 -9.35 -46.25
CA GLU A 110 5.43 -9.33 -45.40
C GLU A 110 4.91 -10.72 -44.97
N ARG A 111 5.51 -11.81 -45.48
CA ARG A 111 5.02 -13.17 -45.23
C ARG A 111 5.60 -13.84 -44.00
N GLU A 112 6.74 -13.39 -43.50
CA GLU A 112 7.45 -13.97 -42.36
C GLU A 112 7.76 -12.87 -41.36
N GLU A 113 7.71 -13.16 -40.06
CA GLU A 113 8.08 -12.16 -39.05
C GLU A 113 9.60 -11.93 -39.02
N PHE A 114 10.41 -12.99 -39.18
CA PHE A 114 11.87 -12.95 -39.36
C PHE A 114 12.39 -14.29 -39.89
N TYR A 115 13.67 -14.34 -40.22
CA TYR A 115 14.38 -15.53 -40.68
C TYR A 115 15.52 -15.91 -39.73
N ILE A 116 15.83 -17.20 -39.68
CA ILE A 116 16.97 -17.76 -38.94
C ILE A 116 17.78 -18.68 -39.86
N SER A 117 19.05 -18.90 -39.53
CA SER A 117 19.83 -19.90 -40.26
C SER A 117 19.26 -21.30 -40.01
N ARG A 118 19.43 -22.23 -40.96
CA ARG A 118 19.00 -23.62 -40.78
C ARG A 118 19.80 -24.34 -39.69
N GLU A 119 21.03 -23.93 -39.45
CA GLU A 119 21.86 -24.45 -38.36
C GLU A 119 21.26 -24.02 -37.00
N ASP A 120 20.94 -22.74 -36.87
CA ASP A 120 20.29 -22.20 -35.67
C ASP A 120 18.89 -22.78 -35.48
N ALA A 121 18.16 -23.08 -36.55
CA ALA A 121 16.87 -23.73 -36.47
C ALA A 121 16.94 -25.11 -35.79
N LEU A 122 17.99 -25.90 -36.06
CA LEU A 122 18.21 -27.19 -35.37
C LEU A 122 18.53 -26.99 -33.89
N PHE A 123 19.27 -25.94 -33.55
CA PHE A 123 19.55 -25.60 -32.16
C PHE A 123 18.30 -25.11 -31.42
N LEU A 124 17.49 -24.26 -32.06
CA LEU A 124 16.22 -23.79 -31.52
C LEU A 124 15.21 -24.91 -31.36
N ASP A 125 15.16 -25.88 -32.27
CA ASP A 125 14.33 -27.08 -32.15
C ASP A 125 14.60 -27.80 -30.82
N TYR A 126 15.88 -28.07 -30.54
CA TYR A 126 16.30 -28.66 -29.26
C TYR A 126 15.94 -27.79 -28.04
N LYS A 127 16.18 -26.47 -28.11
CA LYS A 127 15.87 -25.55 -27.00
C LYS A 127 14.36 -25.35 -26.79
N SER A 128 13.56 -25.57 -27.82
CA SER A 128 12.12 -25.31 -27.83
C SER A 128 11.27 -26.56 -27.59
N GLU A 129 11.89 -27.74 -27.56
CA GLU A 129 11.20 -29.03 -27.33
C GLU A 129 10.21 -28.93 -26.17
N ARG A 130 10.66 -28.39 -25.04
CA ARG A 130 9.86 -28.22 -23.84
C ARG A 130 8.70 -27.23 -24.01
N PHE A 131 8.93 -26.11 -24.71
CA PHE A 131 7.88 -25.12 -24.96
C PHE A 131 6.70 -25.78 -25.68
N PHE A 132 6.97 -26.56 -26.73
CA PHE A 132 5.93 -27.23 -27.50
C PHE A 132 5.27 -28.37 -26.72
N GLN A 133 6.01 -29.14 -25.93
CA GLN A 133 5.45 -30.20 -25.07
C GLN A 133 4.49 -29.67 -24.01
N GLU A 134 4.80 -28.51 -23.42
CA GLU A 134 4.00 -27.90 -22.35
C GLU A 134 2.95 -26.89 -22.89
N PHE A 135 2.90 -26.66 -24.20
CA PHE A 135 2.03 -25.65 -24.78
C PHE A 135 0.56 -25.96 -24.52
N GLY A 136 -0.10 -25.02 -23.84
CA GLY A 136 -1.51 -25.16 -23.48
C GLY A 136 -1.79 -26.01 -22.24
N PHE A 137 -0.77 -26.54 -21.55
CA PHE A 137 -0.98 -27.15 -20.23
C PHE A 137 -1.33 -26.11 -19.16
N THR A 138 -2.25 -26.48 -18.27
CA THR A 138 -2.43 -25.77 -16.99
C THR A 138 -1.23 -26.03 -16.07
N GLU A 139 -1.03 -25.21 -15.05
CA GLU A 139 0.05 -25.43 -14.07
C GLU A 139 -0.09 -26.76 -13.32
N GLU A 140 -1.33 -27.22 -13.13
CA GLU A 140 -1.60 -28.56 -12.59
C GLU A 140 -1.13 -29.66 -13.53
N GLU A 141 -1.46 -29.57 -14.82
CA GLU A 141 -1.03 -30.53 -15.83
C GLU A 141 0.50 -30.58 -15.94
N LYS A 142 1.17 -29.42 -15.96
CA LYS A 142 2.64 -29.33 -15.96
C LYS A 142 3.23 -30.01 -14.72
N THR A 143 2.74 -29.68 -13.53
CA THR A 143 3.22 -30.24 -12.27
C THR A 143 3.10 -31.77 -12.26
N ARG A 144 1.91 -32.29 -12.61
CA ARG A 144 1.68 -33.74 -12.70
C ARG A 144 2.56 -34.39 -13.75
N TRP A 145 2.76 -33.73 -14.89
CA TRP A 145 3.61 -34.24 -15.96
C TRP A 145 5.06 -34.40 -15.49
N ILE A 146 5.65 -33.38 -14.84
CA ILE A 146 7.01 -33.42 -14.28
C ILE A 146 7.15 -34.60 -13.31
N ILE A 147 6.22 -34.72 -12.37
CA ILE A 147 6.25 -35.80 -11.36
C ILE A 147 6.21 -37.17 -12.04
N ASN A 148 5.34 -37.36 -13.04
CA ASN A 148 5.17 -38.65 -13.69
C ASN A 148 6.32 -39.04 -14.63
N HIS A 149 7.06 -38.05 -15.17
CA HIS A 149 8.15 -38.29 -16.11
C HIS A 149 9.54 -38.19 -15.47
N SER A 150 9.63 -37.79 -14.19
CA SER A 150 10.88 -37.83 -13.43
C SER A 150 11.38 -39.27 -13.25
N LYS A 151 12.64 -39.53 -13.64
CA LYS A 151 13.32 -40.83 -13.48
C LYS A 151 14.53 -40.65 -12.57
N GLY A 152 14.75 -41.60 -11.65
CA GLY A 152 15.95 -41.59 -10.80
C GLY A 152 15.80 -40.92 -9.43
N HIS A 153 14.61 -40.40 -9.09
CA HIS A 153 14.36 -39.70 -7.80
C HIS A 153 13.27 -40.39 -6.96
N PRO A 154 13.42 -41.67 -6.58
CA PRO A 154 12.37 -42.42 -5.87
C PRO A 154 11.97 -41.77 -4.54
N VAL A 155 12.95 -41.22 -3.81
CA VAL A 155 12.71 -40.59 -2.50
C VAL A 155 12.05 -39.23 -2.69
N ALA A 156 12.57 -38.42 -3.62
CA ALA A 156 11.96 -37.11 -3.91
C ALA A 156 10.51 -37.27 -4.39
N LEU A 157 10.21 -38.28 -5.22
CA LEU A 157 8.86 -38.55 -5.70
C LEU A 157 7.88 -38.94 -4.58
N GLU A 158 8.33 -39.78 -3.63
CA GLU A 158 7.52 -40.13 -2.47
C GLU A 158 7.18 -38.91 -1.62
N TYR A 159 8.19 -38.12 -1.26
CA TYR A 159 7.99 -36.96 -0.40
C TYR A 159 7.29 -35.81 -1.11
N MET A 160 7.48 -35.62 -2.41
CA MET A 160 6.77 -34.62 -3.20
C MET A 160 5.27 -34.87 -3.17
N LYS A 161 4.83 -36.12 -3.34
CA LYS A 161 3.40 -36.48 -3.25
C LYS A 161 2.83 -36.18 -1.86
N LYS A 162 3.56 -36.52 -0.80
CA LYS A 162 3.15 -36.22 0.59
C LYS A 162 3.09 -34.71 0.84
N TYR A 163 4.07 -33.97 0.32
CA TYR A 163 4.16 -32.53 0.50
C TYR A 163 3.05 -31.79 -0.24
N LEU A 164 2.74 -32.17 -1.48
CA LEU A 164 1.62 -31.60 -2.23
C LEU A 164 0.29 -31.82 -1.50
N THR A 165 0.08 -32.99 -0.89
CA THR A 165 -1.10 -33.26 -0.06
C THR A 165 -1.11 -32.38 1.21
N TYR A 166 0.07 -32.12 1.79
CA TYR A 166 0.20 -31.31 3.00
C TYR A 166 -0.14 -29.82 2.78
N ILE A 167 0.11 -29.31 1.56
CA ILE A 167 -0.15 -27.90 1.21
C ILE A 167 -1.47 -27.69 0.45
N GLU A 168 -2.25 -28.75 0.23
CA GLU A 168 -3.47 -28.75 -0.59
C GLU A 168 -4.62 -27.91 -0.01
N ASP A 169 -4.56 -27.54 1.28
CA ASP A 169 -5.55 -26.70 1.97
C ASP A 169 -5.49 -25.19 1.60
N GLU A 170 -4.56 -24.75 0.74
CA GLU A 170 -4.49 -23.36 0.25
C GLU A 170 -5.33 -23.17 -1.03
N GLU A 171 -6.19 -22.16 -1.09
CA GLU A 171 -6.93 -21.80 -2.32
C GLU A 171 -5.93 -21.55 -3.47
N ASN A 172 -5.98 -22.42 -4.50
CA ASN A 172 -5.17 -22.36 -5.74
C ASN A 172 -3.67 -22.69 -5.60
N ILE A 173 -3.33 -23.91 -5.18
CA ILE A 173 -1.93 -24.39 -5.07
C ILE A 173 -1.15 -24.37 -6.40
N TYR A 174 -1.82 -24.64 -7.52
CA TYR A 174 -1.18 -24.85 -8.82
C TYR A 174 -0.84 -23.51 -9.50
N THR A 175 0.32 -22.99 -9.13
CA THR A 175 0.87 -21.72 -9.63
C THR A 175 2.16 -21.95 -10.42
N PRO A 176 2.60 -21.00 -11.25
CA PRO A 176 3.92 -21.07 -11.91
C PRO A 176 5.08 -21.28 -10.92
N SER A 177 4.98 -20.69 -9.72
CA SER A 177 5.98 -20.87 -8.65
C SER A 177 6.04 -22.31 -8.15
N LEU A 178 4.90 -23.01 -8.05
CA LEU A 178 4.85 -24.43 -7.71
C LEU A 178 5.48 -25.28 -8.81
N THR A 179 5.11 -25.04 -10.07
CA THR A 179 5.68 -25.77 -11.22
C THR A 179 7.20 -25.61 -11.29
N ALA A 180 7.70 -24.38 -11.08
CA ALA A 180 9.14 -24.11 -11.01
C ALA A 180 9.80 -24.85 -9.84
N PHE A 181 9.21 -24.81 -8.64
CA PHE A 181 9.70 -25.54 -7.46
C PHE A 181 9.80 -27.05 -7.72
N VAL A 182 8.73 -27.67 -8.21
CA VAL A 182 8.69 -29.11 -8.47
C VAL A 182 9.76 -29.49 -9.47
N ARG A 183 9.96 -28.66 -10.50
CA ARG A 183 10.99 -28.86 -11.51
C ARG A 183 12.39 -28.80 -10.92
N THR A 184 12.71 -27.75 -10.18
CA THR A 184 14.02 -27.60 -9.52
C THR A 184 14.35 -28.83 -8.67
N ILE A 185 13.38 -29.38 -7.94
CA ILE A 185 13.60 -30.60 -7.15
C ILE A 185 13.97 -31.81 -8.01
N PHE A 186 13.33 -31.99 -9.18
CA PHE A 186 13.58 -33.14 -10.05
C PHE A 186 14.74 -32.94 -11.03
N ASP A 187 15.23 -31.71 -11.21
CA ASP A 187 16.45 -31.42 -11.99
C ASP A 187 17.72 -31.62 -11.14
N MET A 188 17.61 -31.55 -9.80
CA MET A 188 18.68 -31.86 -8.87
C MET A 188 18.89 -33.37 -8.66
N SER A 189 20.01 -33.78 -8.06
CA SER A 189 20.23 -35.16 -7.61
C SER A 189 19.13 -35.64 -6.64
N ASP A 190 18.96 -36.96 -6.46
CA ASP A 190 18.00 -37.48 -5.48
C ASP A 190 18.23 -36.85 -4.09
N ILE A 191 17.13 -36.55 -3.40
CA ILE A 191 17.12 -35.73 -2.19
C ILE A 191 18.07 -36.20 -1.09
N LYS A 192 18.39 -37.51 -1.04
CA LYS A 192 19.35 -38.06 -0.05
C LYS A 192 20.80 -37.74 -0.36
N GLN A 193 21.08 -37.32 -1.59
CA GLN A 193 22.42 -37.05 -2.09
C GLN A 193 22.77 -35.56 -2.03
N LEU A 194 21.77 -34.70 -1.92
CA LEU A 194 21.93 -33.25 -1.85
C LEU A 194 22.79 -32.82 -0.67
N THR A 195 23.71 -31.89 -0.90
CA THR A 195 24.45 -31.18 0.14
C THR A 195 23.82 -29.82 0.44
N ASP A 196 24.36 -29.10 1.43
CA ASP A 196 23.96 -27.73 1.73
C ASP A 196 24.17 -26.82 0.51
N GLU A 197 25.29 -26.98 -0.20
CA GLU A 197 25.62 -26.19 -1.39
C GLU A 197 24.62 -26.41 -2.52
N ASP A 198 24.17 -27.65 -2.75
CA ASP A 198 23.16 -27.96 -3.77
C ASP A 198 21.84 -27.25 -3.46
N VAL A 199 21.40 -27.32 -2.21
CA VAL A 199 20.15 -26.70 -1.76
C VAL A 199 20.25 -25.16 -1.82
N ILE A 200 21.38 -24.59 -1.38
CA ILE A 200 21.60 -23.14 -1.45
C ILE A 200 21.59 -22.67 -2.90
N SER A 201 22.29 -23.37 -3.80
CA SER A 201 22.35 -23.00 -5.23
C SER A 201 20.95 -23.01 -5.85
N ALA A 202 20.14 -24.05 -5.58
CA ALA A 202 18.77 -24.13 -6.06
C ALA A 202 17.87 -22.99 -5.53
N ILE A 203 18.06 -22.56 -4.29
CA ILE A 203 17.33 -21.42 -3.70
C ILE A 203 17.80 -20.10 -4.30
N GLU A 204 19.10 -19.93 -4.56
CA GLU A 204 19.66 -18.72 -5.15
C GLU A 204 19.20 -18.53 -6.60
N GLU A 205 19.23 -19.61 -7.39
CA GLU A 205 18.83 -19.65 -8.80
C GLU A 205 17.32 -19.53 -9.03
N ALA A 206 16.48 -19.81 -8.04
CA ALA A 206 15.03 -19.68 -8.19
C ALA A 206 14.59 -18.22 -8.44
N ASP A 207 13.75 -18.01 -9.46
CA ASP A 207 13.34 -16.65 -9.90
C ASP A 207 12.37 -15.95 -8.93
N THR A 208 11.46 -16.70 -8.30
CA THR A 208 10.38 -16.12 -7.49
C THR A 208 10.57 -16.39 -6.01
N VAL A 209 10.18 -15.41 -5.16
CA VAL A 209 10.22 -15.57 -3.69
C VAL A 209 9.39 -16.78 -3.25
N ARG A 210 8.23 -16.99 -3.87
CA ARG A 210 7.36 -18.14 -3.56
C ARG A 210 8.04 -19.47 -3.90
N THR A 211 8.77 -19.56 -5.01
CA THR A 211 9.55 -20.77 -5.34
C THR A 211 10.63 -21.02 -4.29
N LYS A 212 11.32 -19.98 -3.80
CA LYS A 212 12.32 -20.09 -2.72
C LYS A 212 11.70 -20.58 -1.41
N GLU A 213 10.52 -20.05 -1.06
CA GLU A 213 9.77 -20.47 0.12
C GLU A 213 9.38 -21.95 0.01
N LEU A 214 8.80 -22.36 -1.13
CA LEU A 214 8.42 -23.76 -1.38
C LEU A 214 9.60 -24.72 -1.32
N LEU A 215 10.76 -24.34 -1.88
CA LEU A 215 11.99 -25.12 -1.78
C LEU A 215 12.41 -25.31 -0.32
N VAL A 216 12.46 -24.23 0.46
CA VAL A 216 12.88 -24.28 1.87
C VAL A 216 11.89 -25.09 2.73
N GLU A 217 10.59 -24.89 2.53
CA GLU A 217 9.55 -25.62 3.24
C GLU A 217 9.59 -27.11 2.92
N PHE A 218 9.78 -27.48 1.65
CA PHE A 218 9.90 -28.86 1.22
C PHE A 218 11.15 -29.54 1.78
N ILE A 219 12.32 -28.91 1.70
CA ILE A 219 13.58 -29.45 2.24
C ILE A 219 13.46 -29.68 3.76
N LYS A 220 12.87 -28.74 4.50
CA LYS A 220 12.57 -28.91 5.93
C LYS A 220 11.56 -30.02 6.19
N PHE A 221 10.53 -30.12 5.34
CA PHE A 221 9.53 -31.18 5.43
C PHE A 221 10.21 -32.54 5.28
N VAL A 222 11.09 -32.73 4.29
CA VAL A 222 11.81 -33.99 4.08
C VAL A 222 12.77 -34.28 5.24
N ALA A 223 13.56 -33.30 5.69
CA ALA A 223 14.50 -33.46 6.81
C ALA A 223 13.81 -33.89 8.13
N LYS A 224 12.50 -33.62 8.29
CA LYS A 224 11.71 -34.07 9.44
C LYS A 224 11.40 -35.57 9.41
N TYR A 225 11.31 -36.17 8.23
CA TYR A 225 10.85 -37.55 8.04
C TYR A 225 11.93 -38.49 7.49
N GLU A 226 13.00 -37.95 6.89
CA GLU A 226 14.06 -38.71 6.25
C GLU A 226 15.44 -38.30 6.76
N ASN A 227 16.40 -39.23 6.75
CA ASN A 227 17.79 -38.92 7.05
C ASN A 227 18.48 -38.35 5.79
N VAL A 228 18.84 -37.07 5.87
CA VAL A 228 19.38 -36.26 4.76
C VAL A 228 20.77 -35.70 5.12
N LYS A 229 21.55 -35.29 4.11
CA LYS A 229 22.92 -34.78 4.31
C LYS A 229 23.00 -33.26 4.49
N TYR A 230 21.95 -32.55 4.12
CA TYR A 230 21.84 -31.10 4.27
C TYR A 230 21.22 -30.71 5.62
N HIS A 231 21.48 -29.48 6.04
CA HIS A 231 20.93 -28.85 7.23
C HIS A 231 19.65 -28.07 6.91
N ASN A 232 18.91 -27.72 7.96
CA ASN A 232 17.78 -26.81 7.82
C ASN A 232 18.27 -25.41 7.46
N ILE A 233 17.87 -24.94 6.27
CA ILE A 233 18.18 -23.60 5.77
C ILE A 233 16.97 -22.69 6.03
N ASP A 234 17.22 -21.51 6.57
CA ASP A 234 16.21 -20.46 6.73
C ASP A 234 16.45 -19.34 5.73
N LEU A 235 15.39 -18.89 5.05
CA LEU A 235 15.47 -17.65 4.28
C LEU A 235 15.66 -16.50 5.25
N LYS A 236 16.88 -15.93 5.26
CA LYS A 236 17.08 -14.63 5.89
C LYS A 236 16.19 -13.66 5.12
N LYS A 237 15.27 -12.97 5.82
CA LYS A 237 14.57 -11.84 5.23
C LYS A 237 15.63 -10.93 4.63
N ARG A 238 15.61 -10.77 3.30
CA ARG A 238 16.41 -9.73 2.64
C ARG A 238 16.14 -8.47 3.44
N GLU A 239 17.18 -7.84 3.98
CA GLU A 239 17.03 -6.46 4.42
C GLU A 239 16.48 -5.76 3.19
N SER A 240 15.20 -5.39 3.23
CA SER A 240 14.60 -4.80 2.04
C SER A 240 15.43 -3.57 1.78
N ASP A 241 16.10 -3.48 0.63
CA ASP A 241 16.60 -2.20 0.14
C ASP A 241 15.43 -1.25 0.29
N ALA A 242 15.53 -0.37 1.29
CA ALA A 242 14.37 0.30 1.82
C ALA A 242 13.96 1.31 0.76
N GLU A 243 13.01 0.94 -0.12
CA GLU A 243 12.57 1.76 -1.25
C GLU A 243 12.64 3.24 -0.84
N PRO A 244 13.53 4.02 -1.46
CA PRO A 244 13.77 5.39 -1.00
C PRO A 244 12.50 6.19 -1.18
N ALA A 245 12.34 7.27 -0.41
CA ALA A 245 11.25 8.21 -0.67
C ALA A 245 11.28 8.67 -2.15
N TYR A 246 10.16 9.19 -2.65
CA TYR A 246 10.22 9.94 -3.91
C TYR A 246 11.21 11.10 -3.75
N PRO A 247 12.03 11.39 -4.78
CA PRO A 247 12.76 12.66 -4.85
C PRO A 247 11.81 13.82 -4.60
N TYR A 248 12.27 14.86 -3.92
CA TYR A 248 11.42 15.99 -3.53
C TYR A 248 10.71 16.61 -4.74
N GLU A 249 11.41 16.79 -5.86
CA GLU A 249 10.84 17.31 -7.10
C GLU A 249 9.69 16.45 -7.63
N ASP A 250 9.85 15.13 -7.64
CA ASP A 250 8.82 14.19 -8.07
C ASP A 250 7.63 14.19 -7.10
N PHE A 251 7.89 14.30 -5.80
CA PHE A 251 6.83 14.41 -4.79
C PHE A 251 6.00 15.69 -4.98
N VAL A 252 6.64 16.83 -5.25
CA VAL A 252 5.94 18.08 -5.59
C VAL A 252 5.16 17.95 -6.91
N ARG A 253 5.73 17.31 -7.93
CA ARG A 253 5.02 17.05 -9.19
C ARG A 253 3.78 16.17 -8.98
N LEU A 254 3.88 15.12 -8.16
CA LEU A 254 2.74 14.30 -7.76
C LEU A 254 1.66 15.13 -7.05
N SER A 255 2.03 16.12 -6.24
CA SER A 255 1.07 17.05 -5.62
C SER A 255 0.27 17.86 -6.66
N LYS A 256 0.94 18.32 -7.72
CA LYS A 256 0.28 19.02 -8.83
C LYS A 256 -0.69 18.09 -9.54
N ILE A 257 -0.25 16.87 -9.86
CA ILE A 257 -1.07 15.86 -10.56
C ILE A 257 -2.32 15.49 -9.74
N LEU A 258 -2.17 15.33 -8.42
CA LEU A 258 -3.25 14.85 -7.55
C LEU A 258 -4.24 15.94 -7.14
N PHE A 259 -3.79 17.17 -6.86
CA PHE A 259 -4.60 18.17 -6.14
C PHE A 259 -4.82 19.48 -6.91
N ASN A 260 -4.09 19.75 -7.99
CA ASN A 260 -4.18 21.04 -8.67
C ASN A 260 -5.45 21.13 -9.53
N SER A 261 -6.24 22.19 -9.33
CA SER A 261 -7.49 22.39 -10.05
C SER A 261 -7.33 22.66 -11.54
N ASP A 262 -6.21 23.27 -11.95
CA ASP A 262 -5.96 23.53 -13.37
C ASP A 262 -5.57 22.23 -14.07
N TYR A 263 -4.83 21.36 -13.38
CA TYR A 263 -4.51 20.01 -13.85
C TYR A 263 -5.75 19.12 -14.00
N ASP A 264 -6.67 19.17 -13.02
CA ASP A 264 -7.99 18.50 -13.11
C ASP A 264 -8.75 18.92 -14.38
N LYS A 265 -8.79 20.22 -14.67
CA LYS A 265 -9.46 20.77 -15.87
C LYS A 265 -8.75 20.38 -17.17
N GLU A 266 -7.42 20.48 -17.22
CA GLU A 266 -6.63 20.16 -18.41
C GLU A 266 -6.77 18.68 -18.81
N HIS A 267 -6.78 17.78 -17.82
CA HIS A 267 -6.83 16.33 -18.04
C HIS A 267 -8.24 15.73 -17.88
N ASN A 268 -9.26 16.56 -17.62
CA ASN A 268 -10.65 16.17 -17.37
C ASN A 268 -10.79 15.10 -16.26
N LEU A 269 -10.01 15.21 -15.18
CA LEU A 269 -9.92 14.15 -14.15
C LEU A 269 -11.26 13.91 -13.47
N THR A 270 -11.99 14.97 -13.13
CA THR A 270 -13.34 14.87 -12.54
C THR A 270 -14.32 14.14 -13.45
N LEU A 271 -14.33 14.47 -14.74
CA LEU A 271 -15.22 13.82 -15.71
C LEU A 271 -14.87 12.33 -15.82
N LYS A 272 -13.58 12.01 -16.04
CA LYS A 272 -13.11 10.63 -16.09
C LYS A 272 -13.47 9.84 -14.82
N ALA A 273 -13.31 10.45 -13.64
CA ALA A 273 -13.62 9.82 -12.37
C ALA A 273 -15.13 9.59 -12.19
N LEU A 274 -15.99 10.49 -12.67
CA LEU A 274 -17.44 10.30 -12.67
C LEU A 274 -17.93 9.27 -13.71
N GLU A 275 -17.15 9.00 -14.75
CA GLU A 275 -17.47 8.00 -15.77
C GLU A 275 -16.99 6.58 -15.41
N ASN A 276 -15.97 6.45 -14.55
CA ASN A 276 -15.38 5.17 -14.20
C ASN A 276 -15.03 5.09 -12.71
N SER A 277 -15.71 4.18 -12.00
CA SER A 277 -15.51 3.96 -10.55
C SER A 277 -14.07 3.60 -10.19
N ASN A 278 -13.34 2.87 -11.06
CA ASN A 278 -11.93 2.54 -10.79
C ASN A 278 -11.04 3.79 -10.77
N TYR A 279 -11.35 4.81 -11.57
CA TYR A 279 -10.60 6.07 -11.57
C TYR A 279 -10.90 6.89 -10.31
N ALA A 280 -12.17 6.92 -9.88
CA ALA A 280 -12.55 7.55 -8.61
C ALA A 280 -11.85 6.90 -7.41
N GLU A 281 -11.91 5.58 -7.31
CA GLU A 281 -11.25 4.80 -6.25
C GLU A 281 -9.74 4.99 -6.25
N MET A 282 -9.12 4.93 -7.43
CA MET A 282 -7.68 5.14 -7.59
C MET A 282 -7.26 6.54 -7.13
N TRP A 283 -7.98 7.58 -7.57
CA TRP A 283 -7.65 8.96 -7.24
C TRP A 283 -7.77 9.22 -5.74
N MET A 284 -8.82 8.69 -5.10
CA MET A 284 -8.94 8.72 -3.64
C MET A 284 -7.79 7.96 -2.96
N PHE A 285 -7.51 6.73 -3.40
CA PHE A 285 -6.48 5.89 -2.80
C PHE A 285 -5.09 6.53 -2.83
N LEU A 286 -4.69 7.09 -3.98
CA LEU A 286 -3.39 7.76 -4.14
C LEU A 286 -3.35 9.09 -3.37
N SER A 287 -4.44 9.85 -3.37
CA SER A 287 -4.56 11.10 -2.60
C SER A 287 -4.41 10.84 -1.10
N CYS A 288 -5.04 9.78 -0.58
CA CYS A 288 -4.89 9.39 0.81
C CYS A 288 -3.42 9.05 1.13
N HIS A 289 -2.73 8.21 0.35
CA HIS A 289 -1.30 7.91 0.58
C HIS A 289 -0.38 9.13 0.48
N TYR A 290 -0.79 10.17 -0.23
CA TYR A 290 -0.01 11.41 -0.29
C TYR A 290 -0.11 12.21 1.03
N VAL A 291 -1.30 12.25 1.65
CA VAL A 291 -1.57 13.12 2.81
C VAL A 291 -1.68 12.40 4.14
N CYS A 292 -1.75 11.07 4.15
CA CYS A 292 -1.87 10.28 5.37
C CYS A 292 -0.92 9.08 5.34
N GLY A 293 -0.30 8.77 6.49
CA GLY A 293 0.64 7.66 6.60
C GLY A 293 0.00 6.26 6.73
N TRP A 294 -1.25 6.09 6.31
CA TRP A 294 -2.00 4.85 6.49
C TRP A 294 -1.51 3.74 5.55
N ARG A 295 -1.64 2.47 5.96
CA ARG A 295 -1.37 1.36 5.04
C ARG A 295 -2.48 1.21 4.01
N SER A 296 -2.15 0.60 2.88
CA SER A 296 -3.11 0.38 1.79
C SER A 296 -4.35 -0.39 2.25
N SER A 297 -4.21 -1.44 3.06
CA SER A 297 -5.36 -2.19 3.59
C SER A 297 -6.15 -1.39 4.61
N ASP A 298 -5.47 -0.63 5.49
CA ASP A 298 -6.13 0.27 6.44
C ASP A 298 -6.98 1.34 5.71
N ILE A 299 -6.49 1.91 4.60
CA ILE A 299 -7.29 2.85 3.79
C ILE A 299 -8.49 2.15 3.16
N CYS A 300 -8.30 1.02 2.50
CA CYS A 300 -9.40 0.35 1.80
C CYS A 300 -10.49 -0.12 2.77
N ASP A 301 -10.11 -0.68 3.91
CA ASP A 301 -11.06 -1.37 4.79
C ASP A 301 -11.67 -0.44 5.85
N ARG A 302 -11.08 0.73 6.10
CA ARG A 302 -11.46 1.62 7.23
C ARG A 302 -11.83 3.04 6.82
N TRP A 303 -11.69 3.41 5.54
CA TRP A 303 -12.19 4.69 5.07
C TRP A 303 -13.72 4.72 5.19
N VAL A 304 -14.26 5.82 5.70
CA VAL A 304 -15.70 5.96 5.93
C VAL A 304 -16.30 6.83 4.84
N TYR A 305 -17.46 6.42 4.33
CA TYR A 305 -18.24 7.14 3.35
C TYR A 305 -19.61 7.50 3.95
N PRO A 306 -20.24 8.62 3.56
CA PRO A 306 -21.59 9.01 3.98
C PRO A 306 -22.68 7.95 3.81
N ASN A 307 -22.62 7.15 2.76
CA ASN A 307 -23.58 6.13 2.34
C ASN A 307 -25.02 6.67 2.30
N PHE A 308 -25.30 7.53 1.32
CA PHE A 308 -26.60 8.19 1.20
C PHE A 308 -27.71 7.21 0.79
N MET A 309 -28.78 7.17 1.58
CA MET A 309 -29.95 6.32 1.33
C MET A 309 -31.09 7.06 0.62
N SER A 310 -31.09 8.40 0.65
CA SER A 310 -32.12 9.24 0.02
C SER A 310 -31.66 10.70 -0.13
N ASN A 311 -32.47 11.51 -0.83
CA ASN A 311 -32.31 12.96 -0.91
C ASN A 311 -32.44 13.68 0.44
N ASP A 312 -33.00 13.04 1.46
CA ASP A 312 -33.01 13.55 2.84
C ASP A 312 -31.70 13.18 3.56
N ASN A 313 -30.60 13.82 3.13
CA ASN A 313 -29.27 13.66 3.72
C ASN A 313 -28.81 14.97 4.41
N PRO A 314 -27.89 14.88 5.39
CA PRO A 314 -27.47 16.05 6.20
C PRO A 314 -26.79 17.17 5.39
N PHE A 315 -26.36 16.89 4.16
CA PHE A 315 -25.69 17.85 3.29
C PHE A 315 -26.63 18.49 2.26
N LYS A 316 -27.92 18.09 2.23
CA LYS A 316 -28.94 18.57 1.27
C LYS A 316 -28.53 18.34 -0.19
N ILE A 317 -27.76 17.28 -0.43
CA ILE A 317 -27.33 16.90 -1.78
C ILE A 317 -28.47 16.17 -2.47
N ASN A 318 -28.80 16.56 -3.70
CA ASN A 318 -29.70 15.78 -4.52
C ASN A 318 -28.92 14.61 -5.16
N ILE A 319 -29.21 13.38 -4.74
CA ILE A 319 -28.51 12.19 -5.24
C ILE A 319 -28.86 11.90 -6.70
N ASP A 320 -30.06 12.30 -7.15
CA ASP A 320 -30.55 12.05 -8.52
C ASP A 320 -29.83 12.89 -9.57
N THR A 321 -29.26 14.04 -9.18
CA THR A 321 -28.53 14.97 -10.05
C THR A 321 -27.05 15.12 -9.67
N LEU A 322 -26.54 14.25 -8.79
CA LEU A 322 -25.23 14.39 -8.18
C LEU A 322 -24.09 14.50 -9.20
N LYS A 323 -24.13 13.70 -10.28
CA LYS A 323 -23.11 13.74 -11.34
C LYS A 323 -23.09 15.10 -12.03
N GLU A 324 -24.26 15.57 -12.48
CA GLU A 324 -24.41 16.85 -13.15
C GLU A 324 -24.05 18.00 -12.23
N ASP A 325 -24.42 17.92 -10.95
CA ASP A 325 -24.13 18.96 -9.96
C ASP A 325 -22.63 19.07 -9.66
N ILE A 326 -21.89 17.95 -9.64
CA ILE A 326 -20.43 17.97 -9.53
C ILE A 326 -19.79 18.53 -10.80
N LEU A 327 -20.23 18.12 -12.00
CA LEU A 327 -19.65 18.58 -13.27
C LEU A 327 -19.87 20.07 -13.53
N ASN A 328 -21.07 20.56 -13.22
CA ASN A 328 -21.45 21.95 -13.45
C ASN A 328 -20.97 22.88 -12.33
N GLY A 329 -20.40 22.34 -11.24
CA GLY A 329 -19.97 23.13 -10.08
C GLY A 329 -21.14 23.72 -9.28
N ASN A 330 -22.29 23.03 -9.26
CA ASN A 330 -23.48 23.45 -8.52
C ASN A 330 -23.35 23.19 -7.00
N ILE A 331 -22.40 22.35 -6.59
CA ILE A 331 -22.10 22.06 -5.19
C ILE A 331 -21.04 23.06 -4.68
N PRO A 332 -21.34 23.88 -3.66
CA PRO A 332 -20.39 24.85 -3.13
C PRO A 332 -19.29 24.18 -2.30
N ASN A 333 -18.11 24.80 -2.24
CA ASN A 333 -16.93 24.25 -1.56
C ASN A 333 -17.16 23.97 -0.07
N GLU A 334 -18.00 24.76 0.60
CA GLU A 334 -18.39 24.57 2.01
C GLU A 334 -19.14 23.24 2.22
N THR A 335 -19.89 22.77 1.21
CA THR A 335 -20.55 21.47 1.26
C THR A 335 -19.55 20.34 1.12
N TYR A 336 -18.58 20.47 0.20
CA TYR A 336 -17.49 19.50 0.11
C TYR A 336 -16.67 19.45 1.40
N ASP A 337 -16.33 20.60 1.99
CA ASP A 337 -15.62 20.69 3.27
C ASP A 337 -16.39 19.94 4.38
N SER A 338 -17.70 20.17 4.48
CA SER A 338 -18.59 19.50 5.44
C SER A 338 -18.60 17.96 5.26
N VAL A 339 -18.61 17.47 4.02
CA VAL A 339 -18.55 16.04 3.72
C VAL A 339 -17.20 15.43 4.13
N ALA A 340 -16.09 16.15 3.89
CA ALA A 340 -14.78 15.72 4.34
C ALA A 340 -14.67 15.69 5.87
N LEU A 341 -15.17 16.73 6.56
CA LEU A 341 -15.23 16.80 8.02
C LEU A 341 -16.04 15.64 8.60
N TYR A 342 -17.21 15.35 8.03
CA TYR A 342 -18.01 14.18 8.43
C TYR A 342 -17.20 12.89 8.34
N THR A 343 -16.49 12.70 7.21
CA THR A 343 -15.65 11.51 6.97
C THR A 343 -14.53 11.40 8.01
N ILE A 344 -13.79 12.49 8.25
CA ILE A 344 -12.72 12.57 9.26
C ILE A 344 -13.26 12.23 10.64
N ARG A 345 -14.35 12.89 11.07
CA ARG A 345 -14.97 12.68 12.38
C ARG A 345 -15.48 11.25 12.54
N LYS A 346 -16.08 10.66 11.50
CA LYS A 346 -16.56 9.27 11.54
C LYS A 346 -15.42 8.28 11.65
N ILE A 347 -14.33 8.49 10.92
CA ILE A 347 -13.09 7.71 11.06
C ILE A 347 -12.57 7.79 12.50
N GLU A 348 -12.52 8.99 13.08
CA GLU A 348 -12.11 9.21 14.48
C GLU A 348 -13.07 8.53 15.47
N MET A 349 -14.37 8.49 15.21
CA MET A 349 -15.35 7.87 16.09
C MET A 349 -15.39 6.34 15.99
N ALA A 350 -14.97 5.77 14.86
CA ALA A 350 -15.10 4.32 14.58
C ALA A 350 -14.17 3.42 15.41
N TYR A 351 -13.27 3.97 16.25
CA TYR A 351 -12.30 3.20 17.06
C TYR A 351 -11.48 2.17 16.23
N ASN A 352 -11.22 2.49 14.96
CA ASN A 352 -10.49 1.59 14.06
C ASN A 352 -9.03 1.47 14.51
N VAL A 353 -8.60 0.24 14.80
CA VAL A 353 -7.20 -0.11 15.09
C VAL A 353 -6.50 -0.49 13.79
N PRO A 354 -5.22 -0.13 13.58
CA PRO A 354 -4.48 -0.56 12.39
C PRO A 354 -4.39 -2.09 12.33
N GLN A 355 -4.68 -2.70 11.18
CA GLN A 355 -4.82 -4.16 11.04
C GLN A 355 -3.57 -4.93 11.48
N LYS A 356 -2.37 -4.46 11.10
CA LYS A 356 -1.12 -5.18 11.34
C LYS A 356 -0.62 -5.08 12.78
N THR A 357 -0.85 -3.96 13.46
CA THR A 357 -0.33 -3.73 14.81
C THR A 357 -1.35 -4.01 15.89
N GLY A 358 -2.66 -3.94 15.60
CA GLY A 358 -3.73 -4.15 16.59
C GLY A 358 -3.73 -3.12 17.74
N LEU A 359 -2.89 -2.10 17.65
CA LEU A 359 -2.58 -1.12 18.69
C LEU A 359 -2.56 0.28 18.07
N GLY A 360 -3.24 1.24 18.71
CA GLY A 360 -3.41 2.62 18.24
C GLY A 360 -4.78 2.91 17.64
N LYS A 361 -5.04 4.16 17.26
CA LYS A 361 -6.28 4.64 16.63
C LYS A 361 -5.93 5.24 15.28
N LEU A 362 -6.63 4.84 14.22
CA LEU A 362 -6.51 5.49 12.92
C LEU A 362 -7.11 6.90 12.99
N ARG A 363 -6.36 7.91 12.53
CA ARG A 363 -6.79 9.31 12.42
C ARG A 363 -6.47 9.83 11.02
N SER A 364 -7.40 10.57 10.43
CA SER A 364 -7.23 11.17 9.11
C SER A 364 -6.91 12.66 9.28
N GLU A 365 -5.64 13.04 9.15
CA GLU A 365 -5.18 14.43 9.25
C GLU A 365 -5.24 15.11 7.88
N ILE A 366 -6.44 15.28 7.33
CA ILE A 366 -6.65 16.09 6.13
C ILE A 366 -6.63 17.57 6.55
N VAL A 367 -5.63 18.31 6.07
CA VAL A 367 -5.51 19.75 6.32
C VAL A 367 -6.68 20.53 5.74
N PRO A 368 -7.10 21.66 6.36
CA PRO A 368 -8.25 22.46 5.91
C PRO A 368 -8.26 22.76 4.41
N GLU A 369 -7.09 23.06 3.84
CA GLU A 369 -6.92 23.45 2.44
C GLU A 369 -7.27 22.33 1.45
N LEU A 370 -7.23 21.07 1.88
CA LEU A 370 -7.54 19.90 1.05
C LEU A 370 -8.93 19.32 1.32
N ARG A 371 -9.68 19.82 2.30
CA ARG A 371 -10.98 19.24 2.68
C ARG A 371 -12.00 19.31 1.57
N ALA A 372 -12.14 20.46 0.89
CA ALA A 372 -13.04 20.56 -0.26
C ALA A 372 -12.68 19.55 -1.37
N PHE A 373 -11.38 19.31 -1.60
CA PHE A 373 -10.92 18.30 -2.55
C PHE A 373 -11.34 16.89 -2.13
N PHE A 374 -11.06 16.49 -0.87
CA PHE A 374 -11.43 15.16 -0.38
C PHE A 374 -12.95 14.97 -0.32
N GLY A 375 -13.70 16.02 0.05
CA GLY A 375 -15.16 16.01 0.02
C GLY A 375 -15.72 15.74 -1.36
N LYS A 376 -15.13 16.37 -2.40
CA LYS A 376 -15.48 16.10 -3.79
C LYS A 376 -15.20 14.65 -4.16
N LEU A 377 -14.03 14.10 -3.83
CA LEU A 377 -13.72 12.69 -4.11
C LEU A 377 -14.66 11.72 -3.37
N VAL A 378 -15.04 12.03 -2.12
CA VAL A 378 -16.03 11.25 -1.37
C VAL A 378 -17.37 11.25 -2.10
N LEU A 379 -17.83 12.40 -2.60
CA LEU A 379 -19.09 12.48 -3.34
C LEU A 379 -19.05 11.80 -4.72
N ILE A 380 -17.90 11.82 -5.41
CA ILE A 380 -17.72 11.03 -6.65
C ILE A 380 -17.83 9.53 -6.32
N ALA A 381 -17.22 9.07 -5.22
CA ALA A 381 -17.35 7.70 -4.75
C ALA A 381 -18.80 7.35 -4.39
N GLU A 382 -19.52 8.25 -3.71
CA GLU A 382 -20.95 8.06 -3.41
C GLU A 382 -21.82 7.93 -4.66
N TYR A 383 -21.56 8.74 -5.68
CA TYR A 383 -22.29 8.65 -6.94
C TYR A 383 -22.20 7.24 -7.55
N HIS A 384 -20.99 6.66 -7.61
CA HIS A 384 -20.80 5.29 -8.09
C HIS A 384 -21.43 4.25 -7.17
N HIS A 385 -21.44 4.49 -5.86
CA HIS A 385 -22.00 3.55 -4.90
C HIS A 385 -23.52 3.47 -5.05
N ILE A 386 -24.17 4.63 -5.19
CA ILE A 386 -25.62 4.72 -5.39
C ILE A 386 -26.04 4.11 -6.73
N THR A 387 -25.23 4.30 -7.78
CA THR A 387 -25.61 3.89 -9.14
C THR A 387 -25.26 2.44 -9.47
N SER A 388 -24.20 1.88 -8.89
CA SER A 388 -23.72 0.54 -9.24
C SER A 388 -23.12 -0.25 -8.08
N GLU A 389 -23.29 0.19 -6.82
CA GLU A 389 -22.66 -0.40 -5.62
C GLU A 389 -21.12 -0.42 -5.64
N GLU A 390 -20.50 0.33 -6.57
CA GLU A 390 -19.04 0.43 -6.75
C GLU A 390 -18.52 1.81 -6.31
N GLY A 391 -17.22 2.11 -6.40
CA GLY A 391 -16.69 3.45 -6.11
C GLY A 391 -16.10 3.60 -4.70
N TYR A 392 -16.39 2.68 -3.79
CA TYR A 392 -15.69 2.58 -2.52
C TYR A 392 -14.40 1.77 -2.67
N MET A 393 -13.31 2.24 -2.07
CA MET A 393 -12.01 1.59 -2.18
C MET A 393 -12.03 0.16 -1.61
N ASN A 394 -11.66 -0.83 -2.41
CA ASN A 394 -11.51 -2.22 -1.99
C ASN A 394 -10.05 -2.70 -1.98
N ALA A 395 -9.63 -3.44 -0.95
CA ALA A 395 -8.28 -3.98 -0.79
C ALA A 395 -7.85 -4.91 -1.95
N HIS A 396 -8.79 -5.66 -2.54
CA HIS A 396 -8.54 -6.61 -3.64
C HIS A 396 -8.13 -5.87 -4.93
N ARG A 397 -8.54 -4.61 -5.06
CA ARG A 397 -8.21 -3.74 -6.20
C ARG A 397 -7.02 -2.83 -5.94
N ALA A 398 -6.40 -2.89 -4.74
CA ALA A 398 -5.30 -1.99 -4.38
C ALA A 398 -4.09 -2.10 -5.32
N SER A 399 -3.79 -3.28 -5.85
CA SER A 399 -2.75 -3.47 -6.86
C SER A 399 -3.08 -2.73 -8.17
N ARG A 400 -4.36 -2.75 -8.57
CA ARG A 400 -4.87 -2.05 -9.75
C ARG A 400 -4.72 -0.55 -9.60
N TYR A 401 -5.10 0.04 -8.46
CA TYR A 401 -4.97 1.49 -8.23
C TYR A 401 -3.53 2.01 -8.34
N ARG A 402 -2.54 1.12 -8.20
CA ARG A 402 -1.13 1.50 -8.35
C ARG A 402 -0.59 1.26 -9.76
N SER A 403 -1.33 0.57 -10.63
CA SER A 403 -0.85 0.18 -11.95
C SER A 403 -0.50 1.41 -12.78
N TRP A 404 0.69 1.41 -13.38
CA TRP A 404 1.15 2.51 -14.21
C TRP A 404 0.25 2.73 -15.43
N ILE A 405 -0.40 1.67 -15.93
CA ILE A 405 -1.32 1.73 -17.08
C ILE A 405 -2.54 2.58 -16.69
N ILE A 406 -3.23 2.21 -15.61
CA ILE A 406 -4.45 2.92 -15.21
C ILE A 406 -4.15 4.35 -14.75
N CYS A 407 -3.00 4.55 -14.08
CA CYS A 407 -2.54 5.87 -13.68
C CYS A 407 -2.25 6.76 -14.89
N ARG A 408 -1.56 6.23 -15.92
CA ARG A 408 -1.27 6.96 -17.16
C ARG A 408 -2.54 7.28 -17.93
N ASP A 409 -3.47 6.35 -18.05
CA ASP A 409 -4.74 6.58 -18.74
C ASP A 409 -5.57 7.70 -18.08
N PHE A 410 -5.54 7.75 -16.75
CA PHE A 410 -6.27 8.75 -15.98
C PHE A 410 -5.55 10.10 -15.94
N PHE A 411 -4.33 10.15 -15.39
CA PHE A 411 -3.57 11.38 -15.16
C PHE A 411 -2.80 11.87 -16.38
N GLY A 412 -2.56 11.04 -17.40
CA GLY A 412 -1.76 11.39 -18.57
C GLY A 412 -0.27 11.06 -18.42
N ASP A 413 0.54 11.57 -19.35
CA ASP A 413 1.97 11.21 -19.43
C ASP A 413 2.82 11.78 -18.29
N ASP A 414 2.37 12.80 -17.56
CA ASP A 414 3.16 13.39 -16.47
C ASP A 414 3.38 12.41 -15.31
N ILE A 415 2.39 11.57 -14.98
CA ILE A 415 2.61 10.54 -13.95
C ILE A 415 3.54 9.44 -14.46
N PHE A 416 3.47 9.13 -15.76
CA PHE A 416 4.38 8.18 -16.41
C PHE A 416 5.83 8.71 -16.43
N ASN A 417 6.03 10.02 -16.56
CA ASN A 417 7.35 10.64 -16.46
C ASN A 417 7.97 10.48 -15.05
N ILE A 418 7.15 10.26 -14.01
CA ILE A 418 7.62 10.04 -12.64
C ILE A 418 7.84 8.55 -12.34
N THR A 419 6.93 7.68 -12.79
CA THR A 419 6.95 6.26 -12.41
C THR A 419 7.50 5.32 -13.47
N GLY A 420 7.61 5.77 -14.72
CA GLY A 420 7.90 4.92 -15.87
C GLY A 420 6.91 3.76 -16.01
N LYS A 421 7.41 2.59 -16.42
CA LYS A 421 6.64 1.34 -16.50
C LYS A 421 6.47 0.63 -15.14
N HIS A 422 6.66 1.36 -14.03
CA HIS A 422 6.50 0.82 -12.69
C HIS A 422 5.26 1.37 -12.02
N SER A 423 4.61 0.53 -11.21
CA SER A 423 3.46 0.93 -10.40
C SER A 423 3.81 2.07 -9.44
N VAL A 424 2.86 2.98 -9.18
CA VAL A 424 3.00 4.04 -8.17
C VAL A 424 3.21 3.39 -6.80
N SER A 425 4.32 3.71 -6.12
CA SER A 425 4.62 3.13 -4.82
C SER A 425 3.95 3.94 -3.70
N SER A 426 2.81 3.45 -3.20
CA SER A 426 2.17 3.96 -1.99
C SER A 426 3.13 3.95 -0.78
N ARG A 427 4.07 3.00 -0.73
CA ARG A 427 5.09 2.94 0.32
C ARG A 427 6.06 4.12 0.23
N ARG A 428 6.48 4.50 -0.98
CA ARG A 428 7.33 5.67 -1.21
C ARG A 428 6.59 6.98 -0.94
N LEU A 429 5.31 7.09 -1.33
CA LEU A 429 4.44 8.24 -1.01
C LEU A 429 4.34 8.45 0.50
N ASN A 430 3.98 7.41 1.24
CA ASN A 430 3.94 7.47 2.71
C ASN A 430 5.30 7.85 3.28
N LYS A 431 6.41 7.27 2.76
CA LYS A 431 7.76 7.61 3.24
C LYS A 431 8.11 9.08 2.99
N SER A 432 7.78 9.62 1.82
CA SER A 432 7.99 11.03 1.46
C SER A 432 7.20 11.98 2.36
N TYR A 433 5.90 11.71 2.55
CA TYR A 433 5.05 12.50 3.45
C TYR A 433 5.65 12.60 4.86
N LEU A 434 6.09 11.48 5.39
CA LEU A 434 6.59 11.38 6.76
C LEU A 434 7.99 11.97 6.93
N GLN A 435 8.86 11.82 5.94
CA GLN A 435 10.13 12.52 5.90
C GLN A 435 9.92 14.03 5.78
N GLY A 436 8.90 14.48 5.03
CA GLY A 436 8.51 15.89 4.95
C GLY A 436 8.08 16.45 6.31
N ILE A 437 7.25 15.71 7.05
CA ILE A 437 6.84 16.07 8.42
C ILE A 437 8.04 16.11 9.36
N GLU A 438 8.91 15.10 9.30
CA GLU A 438 10.10 15.04 10.13
C GLU A 438 11.03 16.22 9.84
N GLN A 439 11.27 16.55 8.56
CA GLN A 439 12.11 17.67 8.17
C GLN A 439 11.47 19.02 8.56
N SER A 440 10.16 19.17 8.40
CA SER A 440 9.42 20.36 8.85
C SER A 440 9.55 20.55 10.36
N ALA A 441 9.40 19.46 11.14
CA ALA A 441 9.61 19.48 12.57
C ALA A 441 11.05 19.91 12.94
N ARG A 442 12.07 19.36 12.26
CA ARG A 442 13.48 19.76 12.46
C ARG A 442 13.73 21.22 12.11
N ASN A 443 13.17 21.70 10.99
CA ASN A 443 13.28 23.11 10.56
C ASN A 443 12.62 24.07 11.56
N ASN A 444 11.60 23.61 12.28
CA ASN A 444 10.96 24.32 13.38
C ASN A 444 11.71 24.22 14.72
N GLY A 445 12.94 23.70 14.72
CA GLY A 445 13.81 23.62 15.90
C GLY A 445 13.62 22.38 16.78
N ASN A 446 12.84 21.38 16.34
CA ASN A 446 12.65 20.15 17.11
C ASN A 446 13.88 19.21 17.01
N THR A 447 14.17 18.48 18.09
CA THR A 447 15.22 17.46 18.10
C THR A 447 14.90 16.29 17.17
N THR A 448 15.90 15.53 16.74
CA THR A 448 15.74 14.35 15.85
C THR A 448 14.71 13.36 16.37
N LEU A 449 14.69 13.11 17.68
CA LEU A 449 13.73 12.20 18.31
C LEU A 449 12.30 12.76 18.25
N VAL A 450 12.13 14.04 18.57
CA VAL A 450 10.82 14.73 18.52
C VAL A 450 10.28 14.74 17.09
N ALA A 451 11.13 15.06 16.11
CA ALA A 451 10.77 15.02 14.70
C ALA A 451 10.33 13.63 14.22
N HIS A 452 11.06 12.58 14.64
CA HIS A 452 10.71 11.20 14.33
C HIS A 452 9.42 10.74 15.02
N VAL A 453 9.15 11.22 16.24
CA VAL A 453 7.91 10.95 16.99
C VAL A 453 6.71 11.63 16.33
N ILE A 454 6.85 12.89 15.88
CA ILE A 454 5.80 13.59 15.12
C ILE A 454 5.50 12.82 13.83
N ALA A 455 6.52 12.38 13.09
CA ALA A 455 6.33 11.54 11.90
C ALA A 455 5.70 10.17 12.24
N SER A 456 6.08 9.54 13.36
CA SER A 456 5.49 8.27 13.81
C SER A 456 4.03 8.44 14.26
N PHE A 457 3.68 9.60 14.81
CA PHE A 457 2.31 10.00 15.12
C PHE A 457 1.49 10.19 13.84
N ALA A 458 2.04 10.88 12.82
CA ALA A 458 1.41 11.02 11.51
C ALA A 458 1.26 9.68 10.75
N ARG A 459 2.10 8.67 11.05
CA ARG A 459 1.90 7.27 10.61
C ARG A 459 0.71 6.60 11.30
N ASN A 460 0.27 7.07 12.46
CA ASN A 460 -0.66 6.38 13.35
C ASN A 460 -0.16 4.98 13.78
N HIS A 461 1.16 4.78 13.83
CA HIS A 461 1.80 3.53 14.26
C HIS A 461 2.29 3.65 15.70
N ALA A 462 1.55 3.07 16.64
CA ALA A 462 2.05 2.83 18.00
C ALA A 462 2.72 1.45 18.08
N ASN A 463 3.96 1.31 17.60
CA ASN A 463 4.76 0.11 17.90
C ASN A 463 6.09 0.48 18.59
N VAL A 464 6.22 -0.01 19.83
CA VAL A 464 7.39 0.14 20.69
C VAL A 464 8.64 -0.42 20.02
N ASP A 465 8.53 -1.50 19.23
CA ASP A 465 9.71 -2.14 18.63
C ASP A 465 10.39 -1.27 17.57
N THR A 466 9.63 -0.55 16.74
CA THR A 466 10.21 0.34 15.72
C THR A 466 10.89 1.57 16.32
N THR A 467 10.36 2.09 17.42
CA THR A 467 10.97 3.21 18.16
C THR A 467 12.14 2.71 19.01
N ALA A 468 12.04 1.51 19.60
CA ALA A 468 13.09 0.88 20.42
C ALA A 468 14.30 0.41 19.60
N ILE A 469 14.10 -0.09 18.37
CA ILE A 469 15.20 -0.42 17.44
C ILE A 469 16.01 0.85 17.13
N TYR A 470 15.34 1.97 16.86
CA TYR A 470 16.01 3.27 16.64
C TYR A 470 16.66 3.86 17.91
N LEU A 471 16.04 3.69 19.08
CA LEU A 471 16.61 4.09 20.38
C LEU A 471 17.87 3.26 20.73
N LYS A 472 17.89 1.99 20.31
CA LYS A 472 19.03 1.08 20.50
C LYS A 472 20.21 1.45 19.58
N ASP A 473 19.92 1.88 18.34
CA ASP A 473 20.93 2.31 17.36
C ASP A 473 21.51 3.72 17.62
N HIS A 474 20.88 4.51 18.50
CA HIS A 474 21.36 5.85 18.88
C HIS A 474 22.00 5.96 20.27
N GLY A 475 22.24 4.84 20.96
CA GLY A 475 23.07 4.83 22.17
C GLY A 475 22.59 5.75 23.31
N LEU A 476 21.29 6.04 23.38
CA LEU A 476 20.69 6.88 24.43
C LEU A 476 19.92 6.01 25.42
N THR A 477 20.63 5.48 26.41
CA THR A 477 20.07 4.76 27.58
C THR A 477 19.47 5.68 28.65
N GLY A 478 19.15 6.94 28.30
CA GLY A 478 18.62 7.92 29.24
C GLY A 478 17.65 8.86 28.54
N GLU A 479 16.39 8.46 28.43
CA GLU A 479 15.34 9.38 28.00
C GLU A 479 14.94 10.29 29.15
N SER A 480 14.87 11.59 28.88
CA SER A 480 14.45 12.61 29.85
C SER A 480 12.92 12.68 29.96
N ALA A 481 12.41 13.12 31.11
CA ALA A 481 10.98 13.26 31.36
C ALA A 481 10.27 14.16 30.32
N GLU A 482 10.99 15.09 29.68
CA GLU A 482 10.45 15.98 28.65
C GLU A 482 9.98 15.23 27.40
N VAL A 483 10.67 14.16 26.99
CA VAL A 483 10.30 13.37 25.79
C VAL A 483 9.01 12.60 26.03
N VAL A 484 8.86 12.03 27.23
CA VAL A 484 7.65 11.32 27.66
C VAL A 484 6.47 12.28 27.74
N LEU A 485 6.67 13.47 28.33
CA LEU A 485 5.64 14.52 28.41
C LEU A 485 5.19 15.01 27.04
N TYR A 486 6.12 15.20 26.09
CA TYR A 486 5.80 15.60 24.72
C TYR A 486 4.94 14.55 23.99
N MET A 487 5.30 13.26 24.10
CA MET A 487 4.50 12.16 23.56
C MET A 487 3.09 12.08 24.17
N MET A 488 2.94 12.46 25.44
CA MET A 488 1.66 12.47 26.16
C MET A 488 0.78 13.66 25.78
N MET A 489 1.36 14.84 25.56
CA MET A 489 0.65 16.04 25.09
C MET A 489 0.07 15.86 23.68
N GLN A 490 0.86 15.32 22.73
CA GLN A 490 0.41 15.08 21.35
C GLN A 490 -0.70 14.02 21.23
N ARG A 491 -0.83 13.14 22.24
CA ARG A 491 -1.88 12.11 22.31
C ARG A 491 -3.15 12.57 23.02
N GLY A 492 -3.22 13.84 23.46
CA GLY A 492 -4.37 14.40 24.18
C GLY A 492 -4.51 13.91 25.62
N VAL A 493 -3.41 13.40 26.21
CA VAL A 493 -3.42 12.90 27.60
C VAL A 493 -3.36 14.04 28.61
N PHE A 494 -2.80 15.19 28.23
CA PHE A 494 -2.78 16.43 29.02
C PHE A 494 -3.09 17.63 28.14
N SER A 495 -4.30 18.19 28.26
CA SER A 495 -4.53 19.58 27.92
C SER A 495 -4.11 20.44 29.13
N VAL A 496 -3.38 21.52 28.88
CA VAL A 496 -2.97 22.56 29.85
C VAL A 496 -1.82 22.21 30.81
N SER A 497 -0.56 22.34 30.37
CA SER A 497 0.63 22.18 31.25
C SER A 497 1.87 23.02 30.87
N LEU A 498 1.79 23.94 29.89
CA LEU A 498 3.00 24.44 29.23
C LEU A 498 3.74 25.57 29.97
N TYR A 499 3.06 26.55 30.57
CA TYR A 499 3.72 27.70 31.21
C TYR A 499 4.47 27.35 32.52
N ASN A 500 3.85 26.55 33.39
CA ASN A 500 4.51 26.11 34.64
C ASN A 500 5.50 24.96 34.44
N ALA A 501 5.38 24.16 33.38
CA ALA A 501 6.45 23.22 32.99
C ALA A 501 7.71 23.97 32.58
N LEU A 502 7.58 25.13 31.91
CA LEU A 502 8.72 25.93 31.46
C LEU A 502 9.41 26.70 32.61
N ILE A 503 8.66 27.26 33.57
CA ILE A 503 9.25 27.88 34.77
C ILE A 503 9.85 26.82 35.71
N ALA A 504 9.24 25.65 35.86
CA ALA A 504 9.78 24.58 36.72
C ALA A 504 10.98 23.86 36.09
N ALA A 505 11.02 23.72 34.76
CA ALA A 505 12.14 23.09 34.07
C ALA A 505 13.35 24.03 33.91
N PHE A 506 13.13 25.34 33.79
CA PHE A 506 14.19 26.32 33.52
C PHE A 506 14.07 27.61 34.35
N PRO A 507 13.97 27.54 35.68
CA PRO A 507 13.70 28.71 36.53
C PRO A 507 14.73 29.83 36.34
N ASP A 508 16.02 29.46 36.30
CA ASP A 508 17.12 30.42 36.20
C ASP A 508 17.33 31.02 34.80
N ALA A 509 16.76 30.43 33.75
CA ALA A 509 16.93 30.87 32.37
C ALA A 509 15.75 31.72 31.91
N PHE A 510 14.54 31.39 32.38
CA PHE A 510 13.32 32.11 32.05
C PHE A 510 13.23 33.45 32.79
N GLU A 511 13.65 33.51 34.07
CA GLU A 511 13.68 34.76 34.87
C GLU A 511 14.70 35.80 34.38
N LYS A 512 15.70 35.38 33.59
CA LYS A 512 16.75 36.27 33.04
C LYS A 512 16.33 36.96 31.73
N LEU A 513 15.22 36.54 31.14
CA LEU A 513 14.65 37.18 29.95
C LEU A 513 13.94 38.47 30.34
N SER A 514 14.03 39.51 29.51
CA SER A 514 13.25 40.72 29.74
C SER A 514 11.76 40.44 29.53
N ALA A 515 10.87 41.19 30.19
CA ALA A 515 9.42 41.03 30.05
C ALA A 515 8.95 41.09 28.57
N LYS A 516 9.69 41.80 27.71
CA LYS A 516 9.40 41.91 26.27
C LYS A 516 9.78 40.64 25.48
N GLU A 517 10.82 39.92 25.89
CA GLU A 517 11.28 38.66 25.28
C GLU A 517 10.44 37.47 25.75
N GLN A 518 10.05 37.46 27.03
CA GLN A 518 9.09 36.51 27.58
C GLN A 518 7.74 36.61 26.84
N THR A 519 7.26 37.84 26.60
CA THR A 519 5.99 38.09 25.89
C THR A 519 6.04 37.65 24.42
N LEU A 520 7.17 37.83 23.71
CA LEU A 520 7.35 37.43 22.30
C LEU A 520 7.39 35.91 22.08
N ILE A 521 7.86 35.16 23.08
CA ILE A 521 7.86 33.70 23.08
C ILE A 521 6.45 33.17 23.38
N MET A 522 5.73 33.84 24.29
CA MET A 522 4.35 33.50 24.65
C MET A 522 3.35 33.82 23.52
N GLU A 523 3.54 34.90 22.76
CA GLU A 523 2.67 35.31 21.65
C GLU A 523 2.72 34.36 20.43
N LYS A 524 3.74 33.50 20.34
CA LYS A 524 3.88 32.52 19.24
C LYS A 524 3.26 31.15 19.54
N ILE A 525 2.64 30.98 20.71
CA ILE A 525 1.99 29.74 21.13
C ILE A 525 0.46 30.00 21.13
N PRO A 526 -0.33 29.28 20.31
CA PRO A 526 -1.74 29.62 20.10
C PRO A 526 -2.61 29.02 21.21
N LEU A 527 -2.60 29.64 22.40
CA LEU A 527 -3.48 29.31 23.52
C LEU A 527 -3.99 30.59 24.22
N SER A 528 -5.24 30.61 24.66
CA SER A 528 -5.97 31.78 25.16
C SER A 528 -5.93 31.91 26.70
N ALA A 529 -6.15 33.15 27.19
CA ALA A 529 -5.96 33.57 28.59
C ALA A 529 -6.74 32.80 29.67
N TYR A 530 -7.76 32.00 29.30
CA TYR A 530 -8.54 31.21 30.26
C TYR A 530 -7.96 29.81 30.51
N GLU A 531 -7.16 29.28 29.59
CA GLU A 531 -6.46 27.99 29.76
C GLU A 531 -5.42 28.07 30.89
N LEU A 532 -5.07 29.27 31.35
CA LEU A 532 -4.15 29.51 32.46
C LEU A 532 -4.78 29.37 33.86
N GLU A 533 -6.11 29.46 34.04
CA GLU A 533 -6.74 29.52 35.38
C GLU A 533 -7.04 28.15 36.01
N THR A 534 -7.05 27.07 35.23
CA THR A 534 -7.48 25.71 35.65
C THR A 534 -6.33 24.90 36.29
N LEU A 535 -5.45 25.57 37.04
CA LEU A 535 -4.23 25.02 37.64
C LEU A 535 -4.44 24.36 39.02
N GLY A 536 -5.57 24.58 39.69
CA GLY A 536 -5.72 24.25 41.13
C GLY A 536 -5.62 22.78 41.50
N THR A 537 -6.17 21.88 40.68
CA THR A 537 -6.28 20.44 41.01
C THR A 537 -5.05 19.64 40.59
N SER A 538 -4.41 20.02 39.48
CA SER A 538 -3.15 19.42 39.01
C SER A 538 -1.94 19.84 39.85
N LEU A 539 -2.00 21.01 40.50
CA LEU A 539 -0.96 21.48 41.42
C LEU A 539 -0.89 20.65 42.71
N VAL A 540 -2.01 20.09 43.20
CA VAL A 540 -2.01 19.19 44.37
C VAL A 540 -1.30 17.88 44.05
N ALA A 541 -1.49 17.34 42.85
CA ALA A 541 -0.78 16.16 42.38
C ALA A 541 0.72 16.46 42.13
N SER A 542 1.04 17.62 41.56
CA SER A 542 2.41 18.07 41.32
C SER A 542 3.17 18.38 42.61
N ASN A 543 2.57 19.10 43.56
CA ASN A 543 3.20 19.40 44.85
C ASN A 543 3.47 18.13 45.66
N ARG A 544 2.54 17.17 45.61
CA ARG A 544 2.74 15.85 46.22
C ARG A 544 3.86 15.06 45.54
N MET A 545 4.00 15.18 44.22
CA MET A 545 5.10 14.58 43.44
C MET A 545 6.45 15.21 43.82
N THR A 546 6.51 16.53 43.98
CA THR A 546 7.70 17.27 44.42
C THR A 546 8.08 16.92 45.86
N GLU A 547 7.11 16.78 46.77
CA GLU A 547 7.31 16.33 48.15
C GLU A 547 7.83 14.90 48.23
N ILE A 548 7.36 13.99 47.37
CA ILE A 548 7.80 12.58 47.35
C ILE A 548 9.21 12.46 46.75
N LEU A 549 9.50 13.23 45.70
CA LEU A 549 10.82 13.29 45.06
C LEU A 549 11.88 13.97 45.95
N SER A 550 11.51 15.00 46.73
CA SER A 550 12.42 15.67 47.67
C SER A 550 12.83 14.80 48.87
N HIS A 551 12.08 13.73 49.15
CA HIS A 551 12.39 12.76 50.21
C HIS A 551 13.08 11.48 49.71
N GLY A 552 13.53 11.44 48.45
CA GLY A 552 14.37 10.35 47.92
C GLY A 552 13.67 9.01 47.76
N LYS A 553 12.33 8.96 47.74
CA LYS A 553 11.56 7.74 47.44
C LYS A 553 11.32 7.63 45.93
N SER A 554 12.12 6.83 45.24
CA SER A 554 12.11 6.67 43.77
C SER A 554 11.07 5.68 43.24
N GLU A 555 10.41 4.90 44.09
CA GLU A 555 9.46 3.84 43.67
C GLU A 555 8.13 4.42 43.18
N GLU A 556 7.50 5.33 43.93
CA GLU A 556 6.17 5.87 43.63
C GLU A 556 6.13 6.79 42.37
N PRO A 557 7.12 7.68 42.12
CA PRO A 557 7.18 8.46 40.87
C PRO A 557 7.41 7.59 39.63
N THR A 558 8.22 6.53 39.77
CA THR A 558 8.47 5.55 38.69
C THR A 558 7.21 4.73 38.39
N GLU A 559 6.43 4.36 39.40
CA GLU A 559 5.12 3.72 39.21
C GLU A 559 4.14 4.67 38.53
N ILE A 560 4.06 5.93 38.96
CA ILE A 560 3.17 6.92 38.34
C ILE A 560 3.54 7.11 36.85
N LEU A 561 4.82 7.23 36.51
CA LEU A 561 5.31 7.30 35.13
C LEU A 561 5.04 6.02 34.32
N LYS A 562 5.21 4.83 34.92
CA LYS A 562 4.86 3.55 34.27
C LYS A 562 3.36 3.42 34.00
N ALA A 563 2.52 3.85 34.95
CA ALA A 563 1.07 3.89 34.79
C ALA A 563 0.70 4.83 33.64
N MET A 564 1.27 6.03 33.65
CA MET A 564 1.07 7.07 32.65
C MET A 564 1.49 6.64 31.24
N PHE A 565 2.65 5.97 31.12
CA PHE A 565 3.14 5.40 29.87
C PHE A 565 2.24 4.26 29.36
N ALA A 566 1.76 3.40 30.26
CA ALA A 566 0.82 2.34 29.92
C ALA A 566 -0.54 2.90 29.47
N LEU A 567 -1.08 3.91 30.15
CA LEU A 567 -2.31 4.62 29.76
C LEU A 567 -2.19 5.25 28.36
N ALA A 568 -1.06 5.89 28.07
CA ALA A 568 -0.77 6.48 26.76
C ALA A 568 -0.61 5.45 25.62
N GLN A 569 -0.46 4.16 25.94
CA GLN A 569 -0.46 3.03 25.00
C GLN A 569 -1.84 2.36 24.86
N GLY A 570 -2.88 2.92 25.50
CA GLY A 570 -4.19 2.31 25.57
C GLY A 570 -4.28 1.11 26.53
N LYS A 571 -3.21 0.84 27.30
CA LYS A 571 -3.24 -0.16 28.38
C LYS A 571 -3.96 0.45 29.59
N GLY A 572 -4.73 -0.38 30.30
CA GLY A 572 -5.54 0.11 31.43
C GLY A 572 -6.99 0.45 31.07
N LYS A 573 -7.57 -0.15 30.04
CA LYS A 573 -8.99 0.03 29.68
C LYS A 573 -9.90 -0.11 30.91
N ALA A 574 -10.65 0.95 31.22
CA ALA A 574 -11.68 0.92 32.25
C ALA A 574 -12.94 0.21 31.74
N LYS A 575 -14.02 0.29 32.51
CA LYS A 575 -15.29 -0.36 32.17
C LYS A 575 -16.11 0.47 31.18
N ASP A 576 -15.92 1.79 31.19
CA ASP A 576 -16.54 2.71 30.23
C ASP A 576 -15.60 2.97 29.04
N VAL A 577 -16.18 3.11 27.85
CA VAL A 577 -15.45 3.43 26.62
C VAL A 577 -14.87 4.84 26.73
N GLY A 578 -13.61 5.03 26.30
CA GLY A 578 -12.91 6.33 26.43
C GLY A 578 -12.43 6.66 27.85
N ILE A 579 -12.61 5.76 28.81
CA ILE A 579 -12.12 5.91 30.19
C ILE A 579 -11.02 4.89 30.46
N TYR A 580 -9.98 5.32 31.17
CA TYR A 580 -8.87 4.47 31.54
C TYR A 580 -8.74 4.30 33.06
N CYS A 581 -7.97 3.30 33.47
CA CYS A 581 -7.82 2.88 34.85
C CYS A 581 -6.33 2.81 35.21
N LYS A 582 -5.93 3.66 36.17
CA LYS A 582 -4.54 3.74 36.67
C LYS A 582 -4.01 2.39 37.18
N LYS A 583 -4.83 1.63 37.95
CA LYS A 583 -4.45 0.32 38.51
C LYS A 583 -4.21 -0.74 37.42
N LYS A 584 -5.11 -0.83 36.44
CA LYS A 584 -4.93 -1.76 35.32
C LYS A 584 -3.75 -1.38 34.42
N ALA A 585 -3.47 -0.09 34.26
CA ALA A 585 -2.30 0.36 33.51
C ALA A 585 -0.98 -0.10 34.16
N LEU A 586 -0.97 -0.21 35.48
CA LEU A 586 0.12 -0.76 36.27
C LEU A 586 0.16 -2.29 36.33
N GLY A 587 -0.74 -2.99 35.64
CA GLY A 587 -0.82 -4.45 35.65
C GLY A 587 -1.58 -5.04 36.85
N PHE A 588 -2.21 -4.21 37.69
CA PHE A 588 -3.01 -4.69 38.81
C PHE A 588 -4.45 -5.04 38.39
N CYS A 589 -5.05 -6.00 39.11
CA CYS A 589 -6.45 -6.37 38.96
C CYS A 589 -7.40 -5.25 39.43
N CYS A 590 -8.65 -5.27 38.95
CA CYS A 590 -9.67 -4.31 39.36
C CYS A 590 -10.13 -4.59 40.79
N GLU A 591 -10.01 -3.60 41.67
CA GLU A 591 -10.47 -3.69 43.07
C GLU A 591 -12.00 -3.61 43.20
N ASN A 592 -12.69 -3.11 42.18
CA ASN A 592 -14.14 -2.97 42.14
C ASN A 592 -14.74 -3.78 40.97
N PRO A 593 -14.61 -5.13 40.97
CA PRO A 593 -15.00 -5.97 39.84
C PRO A 593 -16.51 -5.93 39.57
N ILE A 594 -17.33 -5.65 40.59
CA ILE A 594 -18.80 -5.61 40.51
C ILE A 594 -19.38 -4.34 39.88
N TYR A 595 -18.60 -3.25 39.76
CA TYR A 595 -19.12 -2.03 39.13
C TYR A 595 -19.44 -2.26 37.66
N GLU A 596 -20.61 -1.88 37.18
CA GLU A 596 -20.90 -1.96 35.73
C GLU A 596 -20.24 -0.80 34.97
N SER A 597 -20.14 0.37 35.61
CA SER A 597 -19.53 1.59 35.06
C SER A 597 -18.58 2.21 36.08
N CYS A 598 -17.39 2.60 35.64
CA CYS A 598 -16.43 3.36 36.45
C CYS A 598 -16.87 4.83 36.62
N LEU A 599 -17.52 5.42 35.62
CA LEU A 599 -18.08 6.77 35.66
C LEU A 599 -19.26 6.86 36.64
N ALA A 600 -20.24 5.96 36.52
CA ALA A 600 -21.44 5.98 37.36
C ALA A 600 -21.13 5.77 38.86
N ASN A 601 -20.04 5.07 39.16
CA ASN A 601 -19.60 4.76 40.52
C ASN A 601 -18.42 5.63 40.99
N LEU A 602 -18.06 6.69 40.23
CA LEU A 602 -16.99 7.63 40.58
C LEU A 602 -15.69 6.94 41.03
N CYS A 603 -15.27 5.91 40.27
CA CYS A 603 -14.15 5.06 40.65
C CYS A 603 -12.88 5.89 40.88
N PRO A 604 -12.18 5.82 42.02
CA PRO A 604 -11.06 6.72 42.33
C PRO A 604 -9.83 6.51 41.42
N TYR A 605 -9.82 5.44 40.64
CA TYR A 605 -8.73 5.09 39.71
C TYR A 605 -9.05 5.42 38.25
N HIS A 606 -10.21 6.03 37.97
CA HIS A 606 -10.59 6.40 36.61
C HIS A 606 -9.78 7.61 36.13
N VAL A 607 -9.41 7.58 34.85
CA VAL A 607 -8.78 8.69 34.14
C VAL A 607 -9.71 9.05 32.99
N PHE A 608 -10.29 10.24 33.06
CA PHE A 608 -11.24 10.75 32.08
C PHE A 608 -10.49 11.38 30.91
N THR A 609 -10.93 11.12 29.68
CA THR A 609 -10.38 11.71 28.46
C THR A 609 -11.52 12.30 27.62
N SER A 610 -11.21 13.11 26.61
CA SER A 610 -12.22 13.65 25.67
C SER A 610 -13.03 12.55 24.99
N ASP A 611 -12.41 11.40 24.70
CA ASP A 611 -13.08 10.21 24.17
C ASP A 611 -14.11 9.58 25.14
N GLY A 612 -14.08 9.95 26.43
CA GLY A 612 -15.00 9.47 27.47
C GLY A 612 -16.35 10.18 27.51
N ILE A 613 -16.52 11.29 26.77
CA ILE A 613 -17.75 12.10 26.77
C ILE A 613 -18.99 11.30 26.33
N PRO A 614 -18.97 10.51 25.23
CA PRO A 614 -20.14 9.72 24.84
C PRO A 614 -20.56 8.72 25.92
N SER A 615 -19.60 8.11 26.62
CA SER A 615 -19.89 7.21 27.74
C SER A 615 -20.51 7.94 28.93
N LEU A 616 -20.07 9.16 29.22
CA LEU A 616 -20.67 10.00 30.25
C LEU A 616 -22.12 10.39 29.89
N VAL A 617 -22.37 10.79 28.64
CA VAL A 617 -23.72 11.09 28.13
C VAL A 617 -24.62 9.86 28.25
N LYS A 618 -24.10 8.67 27.94
CA LYS A 618 -24.83 7.41 28.12
C LYS A 618 -25.19 7.17 29.59
N VAL A 619 -24.24 7.34 30.52
CA VAL A 619 -24.50 7.19 31.97
C VAL A 619 -25.58 8.16 32.45
N ILE A 620 -25.58 9.40 31.97
CA ILE A 620 -26.60 10.39 32.30
C ILE A 620 -27.98 9.93 31.80
N LYS A 621 -28.09 9.53 30.53
CA LYS A 621 -29.34 9.01 29.94
C LYS A 621 -29.86 7.78 30.68
N ASP A 622 -28.99 6.81 30.94
CA ASP A 622 -29.34 5.57 31.64
C ASP A 622 -29.91 5.84 33.05
N TYR A 623 -29.36 6.82 33.78
CA TYR A 623 -29.83 7.18 35.12
C TYR A 623 -31.17 7.94 35.08
N MET A 624 -31.40 8.76 34.05
CA MET A 624 -32.68 9.44 33.85
C MET A 624 -33.78 8.46 33.45
N GLU A 625 -33.50 7.54 32.52
CA GLU A 625 -34.42 6.48 32.14
C GLU A 625 -34.74 5.56 33.32
N LYS A 626 -33.75 5.23 34.17
CA LYS A 626 -33.99 4.46 35.40
C LYS A 626 -34.87 5.21 36.39
N GLU A 627 -34.71 6.52 36.57
CA GLU A 627 -35.62 7.32 37.41
C GLU A 627 -37.06 7.27 36.88
N LEU A 628 -37.25 7.42 35.57
CA LEU A 628 -38.55 7.39 34.90
C LEU A 628 -39.24 6.03 34.97
N ILE A 629 -38.51 4.95 34.64
CA ILE A 629 -39.05 3.58 34.56
C ILE A 629 -39.35 3.02 35.95
N THR A 630 -38.47 3.26 36.93
CA THR A 630 -38.61 2.68 38.28
C THR A 630 -39.37 3.57 39.25
N GLY A 631 -39.58 4.85 38.92
CA GLY A 631 -40.12 5.86 39.83
C GLY A 631 -39.20 6.18 41.03
N ASN A 632 -38.00 5.60 41.09
CA ASN A 632 -37.10 5.74 42.21
C ASN A 632 -36.25 7.01 42.07
N ARG A 633 -36.67 8.06 42.80
CA ARG A 633 -35.99 9.37 42.85
C ARG A 633 -34.52 9.31 43.28
N LYS A 634 -34.04 8.20 43.87
CA LYS A 634 -32.62 8.04 44.21
C LYS A 634 -31.71 8.09 42.99
N TYR A 635 -32.16 7.62 41.83
CA TYR A 635 -31.36 7.71 40.59
C TYR A 635 -31.17 9.16 40.15
N GLY A 636 -32.26 9.96 40.15
CA GLY A 636 -32.19 11.39 39.85
C GLY A 636 -31.41 12.20 40.88
N ILE A 637 -31.52 11.86 42.17
CA ILE A 637 -30.73 12.48 43.23
C ILE A 637 -29.24 12.16 43.02
N ALA A 638 -28.86 10.89 42.86
CA ALA A 638 -27.47 10.49 42.64
C ALA A 638 -26.87 11.17 41.38
N LEU A 639 -27.66 11.25 40.30
CA LEU A 639 -27.28 11.94 39.09
C LEU A 639 -27.01 13.43 39.34
N ARG A 640 -27.96 14.15 39.94
CA ARG A 640 -27.90 15.60 40.17
C ARG A 640 -26.92 16.03 41.27
N THR A 641 -26.70 15.20 42.29
CA THR A 641 -25.88 15.58 43.46
C THR A 641 -24.47 14.98 43.47
N GLN A 642 -24.21 13.91 42.71
CA GLN A 642 -22.92 13.22 42.73
C GLN A 642 -22.29 13.14 41.33
N ILE A 643 -22.99 12.52 40.36
CA ILE A 643 -22.38 12.20 39.05
C ILE A 643 -22.18 13.46 38.20
N ILE A 644 -23.24 14.25 37.95
CA ILE A 644 -23.14 15.46 37.13
C ILE A 644 -22.14 16.45 37.74
N PRO A 645 -22.20 16.80 39.04
CA PRO A 645 -21.22 17.71 39.65
C PRO A 645 -19.77 17.24 39.53
N ALA A 646 -19.51 15.93 39.68
CA ALA A 646 -18.15 15.38 39.60
C ALA A 646 -17.50 15.52 38.21
N PHE A 647 -18.31 15.65 37.15
CA PHE A 647 -17.82 15.83 35.78
C PHE A 647 -18.16 17.20 35.19
N GLN A 648 -18.89 18.06 35.93
CA GLN A 648 -19.38 19.35 35.43
C GLN A 648 -18.23 20.28 35.00
N GLU A 649 -17.16 20.33 35.79
CA GLU A 649 -15.97 21.13 35.47
C GLU A 649 -15.23 20.58 34.24
N ILE A 650 -15.12 19.27 34.12
CA ILE A 650 -14.50 18.58 32.98
C ILE A 650 -15.32 18.79 31.70
N ILE A 651 -16.65 18.67 31.78
CA ILE A 651 -17.57 18.92 30.67
C ILE A 651 -17.53 20.40 30.25
N ASN A 652 -17.58 21.33 31.21
CA ASN A 652 -17.55 22.76 30.91
C ASN A 652 -16.22 23.21 30.30
N ALA A 653 -15.10 22.61 30.73
CA ALA A 653 -13.79 22.85 30.13
C ALA A 653 -13.73 22.35 28.69
N ILE A 654 -14.17 21.11 28.42
CA ILE A 654 -14.15 20.54 27.07
C ILE A 654 -15.10 21.31 26.12
N ILE A 655 -16.29 21.74 26.58
CA ILE A 655 -17.22 22.57 25.79
C ILE A 655 -16.61 23.93 25.42
N LYS A 656 -15.65 24.45 26.19
CA LYS A 656 -15.07 25.77 25.94
C LYS A 656 -13.93 25.74 24.89
N GLU A 657 -13.38 24.55 24.61
CA GLU A 657 -12.30 24.30 23.65
C GLU A 657 -12.81 23.91 22.25
N MET A 658 -14.13 23.80 22.09
CA MET A 658 -14.80 23.40 20.86
C MET A 658 -15.02 24.61 19.92
N SER A 659 -14.93 24.41 18.60
CA SER A 659 -15.36 25.43 17.61
C SER A 659 -16.84 25.81 17.83
N GLU A 660 -17.30 26.98 17.39
CA GLU A 660 -18.71 27.39 17.61
C GLU A 660 -19.73 26.35 17.10
N GLU A 661 -19.39 25.59 16.05
CA GLU A 661 -20.16 24.44 15.55
C GLU A 661 -20.09 23.19 16.45
N ASP A 662 -18.92 22.85 16.96
CA ASP A 662 -18.71 21.73 17.90
C ASP A 662 -19.40 22.00 19.26
N ILE A 663 -19.44 23.27 19.68
CA ILE A 663 -20.21 23.75 20.84
C ILE A 663 -21.70 23.55 20.61
N ALA A 664 -22.21 23.84 19.41
CA ALA A 664 -23.60 23.66 19.08
C ALA A 664 -24.01 22.17 19.08
N GLY A 665 -23.18 21.29 18.51
CA GLY A 665 -23.41 19.84 18.50
C GLY A 665 -23.35 19.20 19.89
N THR A 666 -22.35 19.55 20.70
CA THR A 666 -22.17 19.00 22.05
C THR A 666 -23.15 19.61 23.06
N ARG A 667 -23.47 20.91 22.96
CA ARG A 667 -24.57 21.50 23.74
C ARG A 667 -25.92 20.92 23.34
N LYS A 668 -26.13 20.55 22.07
CA LYS A 668 -27.36 19.85 21.65
C LYS A 668 -27.45 18.46 22.30
N LEU A 669 -26.39 17.65 22.23
CA LEU A 669 -26.33 16.33 22.89
C LEU A 669 -26.49 16.41 24.42
N ILE A 670 -25.89 17.41 25.06
CA ILE A 670 -25.97 17.62 26.50
C ILE A 670 -27.31 18.23 26.91
N ARG A 671 -27.90 19.16 26.13
CA ARG A 671 -29.26 19.68 26.39
C ARG A 671 -30.33 18.63 26.15
N GLU A 672 -30.21 17.81 25.12
CA GLU A 672 -31.10 16.66 24.89
C GLU A 672 -31.00 15.63 26.02
N ALA A 673 -29.81 15.47 26.62
CA ALA A 673 -29.61 14.63 27.78
C ALA A 673 -30.01 15.28 29.12
N LEU A 674 -30.07 16.61 29.24
CA LEU A 674 -30.41 17.32 30.49
C LEU A 674 -31.85 17.82 30.57
N ASN A 675 -32.53 17.99 29.43
CA ASN A 675 -33.92 18.49 29.32
C ASN A 675 -34.93 17.40 28.90
N GLY A 676 -34.58 16.12 29.08
CA GLY A 676 -35.52 15.01 29.04
C GLY A 676 -36.36 14.92 30.31
#